data_AF-A0A4R1HKB1-F1
#
_entry.id   AF-A0A4R1HKB1-F1
#
_cell.length_a   1.000
_cell.length_b   1.000
_cell.length_c   1.000
_cell.angle_alpha   90.00
_cell.angle_beta   90.00
_cell.angle_gamma   90.00
#
_symmetry.space_group_name_H-M   'P 1'
#
loop_
_entity.id
_entity.type
_entity.pdbx_description
1 polymer ?
#
loop_
_entity_poly.entity_id
_entity_poly.type
_entity_poly.pdbx_seq_one_letter_code
_entity_poly.pdbx_strand_id
1 'polypeptide(L)'
;MRRLAVRVGGTVQGVGFRPFVHGVATRLGLAGHVGNDERGVLLEVEGPESDLEVLVAAVREGPPLAVVTGVECAPLPVRGERGFVIVASTGHDRTAATTIPPDTATCDDCLAELRDPTDRRHRHPFVNCTNCGPRLTIVTGVPYDRVATTMAAFEMCRACAAEYEDPGDRRFHAQPVCCPSCGPTLRYEPLHRPAPPEPAFHPTVPNERHLRAMSLPEGAVRSEVAAVAGVAGVAAVDAAAVDAAGDVLRAGAVLAVKGLGGYHLAVLAGDEDAVRTLRGRKHREDRSFAVAVPDLATARGLCHVDDEEAALLSSHRAPIVLVRRRAGAPVAESVAPGDPYLGLMLPYTPVHHLLLDAVGEPIVLTSGNVSDEPIAHRDDDAAERLAPIADGMLTHDRPIRTRADDSVLRVVRGRPYPVRRSRGYAPSPIPVPLATPRPVLGVGAELKNTFCLLRGDQAFVSHHIGDLANAETLRAFTDGVAHLSRLLDVVPEVVAHDVHPEYLSTKWALDLSDVECVGVQHHHAHLAGCLAEHGETGHAIGIACDGTGFGTDGTLWGGEIFDVSLAAFDRVAHLEPVPLPGGATAIREPWRTAAAWLWTLGEPMPPEWATIGALLDAHASGRLPQPVTTSAGRLFDAVAALCGVRDRITYEGQAAIELERLVAPRVRDGYPVPVAVAPPARDPGRPADRAGSAPVALPASELVRAVLCDLRAGVGVPVVAARFHIGLAAMLVDAATAAARARGRDTVALSGGVFANLVLLEAVRSGLEAEGLRVLVHSQVPCNDGGISLGQVAVAAAREDPDAHPGGRVIAGSR
;
A
#
# COMPACT_ATOMS: atom_id res chain seq x y z
N MET A 1 46.97 22.13 1.15
CA MET A 1 46.73 20.69 0.86
C MET A 1 46.28 20.03 2.14
N ARG A 2 45.11 19.39 2.13
CA ARG A 2 44.59 18.55 3.20
C ARG A 2 44.16 17.22 2.59
N ARG A 3 44.07 16.18 3.43
CA ARG A 3 43.48 14.90 3.07
C ARG A 3 42.37 14.57 4.06
N LEU A 4 41.25 14.07 3.56
CA LEU A 4 40.06 13.73 4.34
C LEU A 4 39.64 12.30 4.03
N ALA A 5 39.24 11.55 5.06
CA ALA A 5 38.31 10.45 4.92
C ALA A 5 36.89 11.03 5.09
N VAL A 6 36.02 10.80 4.11
CA VAL A 6 34.62 11.20 4.16
C VAL A 6 33.74 9.96 4.04
N ARG A 7 32.83 9.79 5.00
CA ARG A 7 31.85 8.71 5.04
C ARG A 7 30.45 9.28 4.87
N VAL A 8 29.69 8.69 3.96
CA VAL A 8 28.34 9.12 3.61
C VAL A 8 27.35 8.01 3.96
N GLY A 9 26.39 8.32 4.82
CA GLY A 9 25.29 7.42 5.20
C GLY A 9 23.98 7.77 4.49
N GLY A 10 23.07 6.79 4.41
CA GLY A 10 21.73 6.96 3.85
C GLY A 10 21.44 6.01 2.69
N THR A 11 20.56 6.43 1.77
CA THR A 11 20.30 5.74 0.50
C THR A 11 21.29 6.26 -0.53
N VAL A 12 22.51 5.73 -0.45
CA VAL A 12 23.67 6.23 -1.20
C VAL A 12 24.32 5.15 -2.08
N GLN A 13 23.81 3.93 -2.05
CA GLN A 13 24.24 2.84 -2.92
C GLN A 13 23.20 2.52 -3.99
N GLY A 14 23.64 2.11 -5.18
CA GLY A 14 22.73 1.85 -6.30
C GLY A 14 22.05 3.09 -6.89
N VAL A 15 22.46 4.29 -6.50
CA VAL A 15 21.86 5.58 -6.92
C VAL A 15 22.82 6.45 -7.75
N GLY A 16 23.90 5.86 -8.28
CA GLY A 16 24.90 6.60 -9.06
C GLY A 16 25.87 7.44 -8.23
N PHE A 17 25.99 7.20 -6.92
CA PHE A 17 26.80 8.02 -6.01
C PHE A 17 28.32 7.93 -6.30
N ARG A 18 28.88 6.73 -6.53
CA ARG A 18 30.31 6.58 -6.87
C ARG A 18 30.66 7.34 -8.17
N PRO A 19 29.91 7.19 -9.29
CA PRO A 19 30.03 8.04 -10.48
C PRO A 19 29.97 9.54 -10.19
N PHE A 20 28.99 9.97 -9.41
CA PHE A 20 28.80 11.38 -9.05
C PHE A 20 30.03 11.95 -8.33
N VAL A 21 30.51 11.28 -7.28
CA VAL A 21 31.70 11.71 -6.53
C VAL A 21 32.94 11.74 -7.41
N HIS A 22 33.16 10.70 -8.23
CA HIS A 22 34.26 10.65 -9.18
C HIS A 22 34.23 11.85 -10.15
N GLY A 23 33.06 12.16 -10.71
CA GLY A 23 32.87 13.30 -11.60
C GLY A 23 33.15 14.65 -10.93
N VAL A 24 32.66 14.87 -9.70
CA VAL A 24 32.91 16.10 -8.94
C VAL A 24 34.40 16.23 -8.60
N ALA A 25 35.01 15.18 -8.05
CA ALA A 25 36.41 15.18 -7.65
C ALA A 25 37.36 15.42 -8.84
N THR A 26 37.06 14.80 -9.99
CA THR A 26 37.85 14.99 -11.23
C THR A 26 37.76 16.42 -11.74
N ARG A 27 36.57 17.04 -11.74
CA ARG A 27 36.42 18.46 -12.15
C ARG A 27 37.20 19.42 -11.26
N LEU A 28 37.31 19.09 -9.97
CA LEU A 28 38.04 19.88 -8.98
C LEU A 28 39.55 19.57 -8.94
N GLY A 29 40.03 18.61 -9.73
CA GLY A 29 41.44 18.20 -9.73
C GLY A 29 41.90 17.55 -8.42
N LEU A 30 40.98 16.98 -7.65
CA LEU A 30 41.25 16.30 -6.39
C LEU A 30 41.83 14.90 -6.63
N ALA A 31 42.65 14.41 -5.70
CA ALA A 31 43.21 13.07 -5.74
C ALA A 31 42.58 12.14 -4.69
N GLY A 32 42.52 10.84 -4.95
CA GLY A 32 42.03 9.85 -3.98
C GLY A 32 41.12 8.78 -4.58
N HIS A 33 40.13 8.32 -3.82
CA HIS A 33 39.22 7.28 -4.30
C HIS A 33 37.84 7.31 -3.63
N VAL A 34 36.87 6.63 -4.25
CA VAL A 34 35.54 6.37 -3.71
C VAL A 34 35.17 4.90 -3.87
N GLY A 35 34.53 4.29 -2.87
CA GLY A 35 34.03 2.92 -2.90
C GLY A 35 32.77 2.75 -2.07
N ASN A 36 32.08 1.63 -2.24
CA ASN A 36 31.01 1.24 -1.31
C ASN A 36 31.56 0.26 -0.27
N ASP A 37 31.08 0.37 0.96
CA ASP A 37 31.22 -0.66 1.98
C ASP A 37 29.84 -1.01 2.55
N GLU A 38 29.78 -1.86 3.56
CA GLU A 38 28.54 -2.11 4.32
C GLU A 38 27.86 -0.83 4.83
N ARG A 39 28.61 0.18 5.28
CA ARG A 39 28.06 1.34 6.01
C ARG A 39 27.64 2.51 5.13
N GLY A 40 28.09 2.57 3.88
CA GLY A 40 27.65 3.58 2.93
C GLY A 40 28.58 3.75 1.75
N VAL A 41 28.89 5.00 1.46
CA VAL A 41 29.95 5.38 0.53
C VAL A 41 31.11 5.93 1.34
N LEU A 42 32.31 5.40 1.08
CA LEU A 42 33.56 5.87 1.67
C LEU A 42 34.40 6.51 0.56
N LEU A 43 34.93 7.70 0.84
CA LEU A 43 35.94 8.33 -0.01
C LEU A 43 37.13 8.79 0.82
N GLU A 44 38.33 8.61 0.27
CA GLU A 44 39.53 9.33 0.71
C GLU A 44 39.86 10.35 -0.35
N VAL A 45 40.04 11.62 0.04
CA VAL A 45 40.25 12.71 -0.90
C VAL A 45 41.31 13.67 -0.40
N GLU A 46 42.18 14.11 -1.31
CA GLU A 46 43.30 15.01 -1.07
C GLU A 46 43.28 16.18 -2.05
N GLY A 47 43.49 17.40 -1.54
CA GLY A 47 43.57 18.60 -2.37
C GLY A 47 43.61 19.92 -1.60
N PRO A 48 43.43 21.05 -2.31
CA PRO A 48 43.21 22.37 -1.70
C PRO A 48 41.96 22.36 -0.79
N GLU A 49 42.02 23.09 0.32
CA GLU A 49 40.94 23.09 1.32
C GLU A 49 39.61 23.61 0.75
N SER A 50 39.66 24.66 -0.08
CA SER A 50 38.48 25.20 -0.77
C SER A 50 37.78 24.16 -1.65
N ASP A 51 38.54 23.32 -2.34
CA ASP A 51 37.98 22.34 -3.28
C ASP A 51 37.40 21.14 -2.52
N LEU A 52 38.01 20.77 -1.39
CA LEU A 52 37.47 19.77 -0.48
C LEU A 52 36.13 20.20 0.12
N GLU A 53 35.98 21.47 0.48
CA GLU A 53 34.71 22.03 0.98
C GLU A 53 33.61 21.94 -0.10
N VAL A 54 33.94 22.27 -1.36
CA VAL A 54 33.00 22.13 -2.48
C VAL A 54 32.59 20.68 -2.70
N LEU A 55 33.54 19.73 -2.66
CA LEU A 55 33.23 18.31 -2.77
C LEU A 55 32.32 17.84 -1.63
N VAL A 56 32.62 18.21 -0.38
CA VAL A 56 31.81 17.81 0.78
C VAL A 56 30.40 18.40 0.70
N ALA A 57 30.24 19.64 0.22
CA ALA A 57 28.93 20.22 -0.03
C ALA A 57 28.15 19.43 -1.09
N ALA A 58 28.79 19.11 -2.23
CA ALA A 58 28.17 18.29 -3.28
C ALA A 58 27.81 16.88 -2.79
N VAL A 59 28.65 16.27 -1.94
CA VAL A 59 28.40 14.96 -1.31
C VAL A 59 27.21 15.02 -0.34
N ARG A 60 26.98 16.14 0.34
CA ARG A 60 25.79 16.32 1.19
C ARG A 60 24.50 16.41 0.38
N GLU A 61 24.55 16.94 -0.84
CA GLU A 61 23.41 16.99 -1.77
C GLU A 61 23.16 15.63 -2.43
N GLY A 62 24.22 15.01 -2.97
CA GLY A 62 24.16 13.71 -3.64
C GLY A 62 23.51 13.74 -5.04
N PRO A 63 23.51 12.60 -5.76
CA PRO A 63 22.79 12.45 -7.03
C PRO A 63 21.25 12.36 -6.83
N PRO A 64 20.44 12.51 -7.90
CA PRO A 64 18.97 12.68 -7.78
C PRO A 64 18.18 11.61 -7.03
N LEU A 65 18.66 10.37 -7.02
CA LEU A 65 18.02 9.25 -6.31
C LEU A 65 18.57 9.03 -4.90
N ALA A 66 19.61 9.78 -4.50
CA ALA A 66 20.21 9.62 -3.20
C ALA A 66 19.41 10.34 -2.11
N VAL A 67 19.38 9.72 -0.94
CA VAL A 67 18.93 10.37 0.30
C VAL A 67 20.08 10.30 1.27
N VAL A 68 20.80 11.41 1.43
CA VAL A 68 21.94 11.52 2.34
C VAL A 68 21.44 11.83 3.74
N THR A 69 21.74 10.96 4.71
CA THR A 69 21.31 11.13 6.11
C THR A 69 22.43 11.60 7.01
N GLY A 70 23.69 11.41 6.61
CA GLY A 70 24.85 11.85 7.38
C GLY A 70 26.12 11.89 6.54
N VAL A 71 26.99 12.84 6.86
CA VAL A 71 28.32 12.97 6.27
C VAL A 71 29.34 13.23 7.38
N GLU A 72 30.20 12.24 7.62
CA GLU A 72 31.30 12.31 8.59
C GLU A 72 32.61 12.62 7.85
N CYS A 73 33.42 13.52 8.40
CA CYS A 73 34.70 13.92 7.81
C CYS A 73 35.80 13.80 8.87
N ALA A 74 36.86 13.07 8.56
CA ALA A 74 38.03 12.92 9.43
C ALA A 74 39.31 13.33 8.68
N PRO A 75 40.21 14.13 9.30
CA PRO A 75 41.48 14.48 8.68
C PRO A 75 42.42 13.27 8.58
N LEU A 76 43.14 13.16 7.47
CA LEU A 76 44.17 12.15 7.23
C LEU A 76 45.52 12.81 6.90
N PRO A 77 46.66 12.11 7.12
CA PRO A 77 47.96 12.54 6.62
C PRO A 77 47.99 12.58 5.09
N VAL A 78 48.49 13.68 4.53
CA VAL A 78 48.68 13.91 3.09
C VAL A 78 49.69 12.90 2.51
N ARG A 79 49.41 12.33 1.33
CA ARG A 79 50.23 11.33 0.64
C ARG A 79 50.82 11.82 -0.69
N GLY A 80 50.32 12.91 -1.27
CA GLY A 80 50.75 13.40 -2.58
C GLY A 80 50.25 12.54 -3.74
N GLU A 81 49.09 11.90 -3.57
CA GLU A 81 48.45 11.07 -4.60
C GLU A 81 48.00 11.93 -5.81
N ARG A 82 47.80 11.29 -6.96
CA ARG A 82 47.30 11.96 -8.19
C ARG A 82 46.16 11.17 -8.79
N GLY A 83 45.16 11.90 -9.28
CA GLY A 83 43.96 11.31 -9.87
C GLY A 83 42.99 10.77 -8.83
N PHE A 84 41.74 10.59 -9.24
CA PHE A 84 40.66 10.08 -8.42
C PHE A 84 40.09 8.83 -9.07
N VAL A 85 39.87 7.75 -8.31
CA VAL A 85 39.41 6.46 -8.87
C VAL A 85 38.24 5.87 -8.09
N ILE A 86 37.40 5.09 -8.77
CA ILE A 86 36.42 4.23 -8.08
C ILE A 86 37.11 2.91 -7.75
N VAL A 87 37.14 2.54 -6.47
CA VAL A 87 37.75 1.28 -6.00
C VAL A 87 36.69 0.19 -5.82
N ALA A 88 37.15 -1.06 -5.82
CA ALA A 88 36.31 -2.20 -5.51
C ALA A 88 35.71 -2.05 -4.10
N SER A 89 34.48 -2.50 -3.96
CA SER A 89 33.79 -2.47 -2.68
C SER A 89 34.44 -3.42 -1.67
N THR A 90 34.56 -2.94 -0.43
CA THR A 90 35.13 -3.70 0.69
C THR A 90 34.02 -4.09 1.65
N GLY A 91 33.97 -5.35 2.09
CA GLY A 91 33.06 -5.78 3.15
C GLY A 91 33.82 -6.47 4.27
N HIS A 92 33.93 -5.87 5.45
CA HIS A 92 34.68 -6.44 6.58
C HIS A 92 34.08 -6.16 7.97
N ASP A 93 33.09 -5.27 8.12
CA ASP A 93 32.59 -4.78 9.41
C ASP A 93 31.05 -4.80 9.50
N ARG A 94 30.47 -5.69 10.31
CA ARG A 94 29.02 -5.99 10.32
C ARG A 94 28.17 -5.10 11.24
N THR A 95 28.50 -3.81 11.34
CA THR A 95 27.97 -2.94 12.42
C THR A 95 27.17 -1.74 11.94
N ALA A 96 27.04 -1.51 10.63
CA ALA A 96 26.04 -0.62 10.05
C ALA A 96 25.79 -0.97 8.58
N ALA A 97 24.55 -1.23 8.18
CA ALA A 97 24.20 -1.48 6.78
C ALA A 97 23.58 -0.28 6.08
N THR A 98 24.02 -0.06 4.85
CA THR A 98 23.50 0.92 3.90
C THR A 98 22.08 0.56 3.48
N THR A 99 21.28 1.58 3.20
CA THR A 99 19.91 1.39 2.73
C THR A 99 19.87 1.14 1.22
N ILE A 100 19.01 0.21 0.80
CA ILE A 100 18.78 -0.10 -0.62
C ILE A 100 17.73 0.84 -1.20
N PRO A 101 17.98 1.43 -2.38
CA PRO A 101 16.99 2.29 -3.03
C PRO A 101 15.78 1.49 -3.50
N PRO A 102 14.60 2.13 -3.58
CA PRO A 102 13.44 1.52 -4.19
C PRO A 102 13.64 1.33 -5.70
N ASP A 103 12.83 0.46 -6.30
CA ASP A 103 12.77 0.35 -7.75
C ASP A 103 12.29 1.65 -8.40
N THR A 104 12.87 1.99 -9.55
CA THR A 104 12.61 3.27 -10.24
C THR A 104 12.14 3.04 -11.67
N ALA A 105 11.18 3.83 -12.12
CA ALA A 105 10.71 3.84 -13.50
C ALA A 105 11.83 4.21 -14.48
N THR A 106 11.71 3.80 -15.73
CA THR A 106 12.68 4.12 -16.80
C THR A 106 12.78 5.64 -16.99
N CYS A 107 13.99 6.21 -16.97
CA CYS A 107 14.17 7.64 -17.17
C CYS A 107 14.07 8.04 -18.65
N ASP A 108 13.77 9.33 -18.90
CA ASP A 108 13.58 9.89 -20.23
C ASP A 108 14.75 9.62 -21.19
N ASP A 109 15.99 9.66 -20.69
CA ASP A 109 17.18 9.34 -21.50
C ASP A 109 17.17 7.90 -22.01
N CYS A 110 16.86 6.94 -21.14
CA CYS A 110 16.77 5.53 -21.54
C CYS A 110 15.56 5.27 -22.44
N LEU A 111 14.48 6.06 -22.30
CA LEU A 111 13.33 6.01 -23.22
C LEU A 111 13.68 6.57 -24.60
N ALA A 112 14.54 7.59 -24.68
CA ALA A 112 15.04 8.10 -25.95
C ALA A 112 15.84 7.02 -26.69
N GLU A 113 16.78 6.34 -26.01
CA GLU A 113 17.54 5.23 -26.58
C GLU A 113 16.64 4.04 -26.96
N LEU A 114 15.62 3.73 -26.14
CA LEU A 114 14.66 2.66 -26.44
C LEU A 114 13.94 2.90 -27.77
N ARG A 115 13.70 4.17 -28.12
CA ARG A 115 12.97 4.61 -29.32
C ARG A 115 13.86 4.96 -30.51
N ASP A 116 15.16 5.14 -30.31
CA ASP A 116 16.10 5.51 -31.37
C ASP A 116 16.52 4.29 -32.20
N PRO A 117 16.16 4.18 -33.49
CA PRO A 117 16.52 3.05 -34.36
C PRO A 117 18.02 2.89 -34.60
N THR A 118 18.81 3.93 -34.29
CA THR A 118 20.27 3.92 -34.45
C THR A 118 21.00 3.50 -33.18
N ASP A 119 20.32 3.48 -32.03
CA ASP A 119 20.91 3.05 -30.77
C ASP A 119 21.00 1.52 -30.70
N ARG A 120 22.08 1.02 -30.10
CA ARG A 120 22.31 -0.42 -29.88
C ARG A 120 21.28 -1.07 -28.95
N ARG A 121 20.53 -0.27 -28.19
CA ARG A 121 19.46 -0.66 -27.28
C ARG A 121 18.07 -0.32 -27.81
N HIS A 122 17.95 0.01 -29.09
CA HIS A 122 16.65 0.17 -29.76
C HIS A 122 15.74 -1.03 -29.47
N ARG A 123 14.53 -0.77 -28.97
CA ARG A 123 13.55 -1.78 -28.54
C ARG A 123 14.08 -2.84 -27.55
N HIS A 124 15.14 -2.54 -26.77
CA HIS A 124 15.66 -3.48 -25.77
C HIS A 124 14.85 -3.44 -24.45
N PRO A 125 14.17 -4.53 -24.06
CA PRO A 125 13.23 -4.55 -22.93
C PRO A 125 13.85 -4.37 -21.53
N PHE A 126 15.18 -4.36 -21.42
CA PHE A 126 15.90 -4.24 -20.15
C PHE A 126 16.84 -3.03 -20.08
N VAL A 127 16.68 -2.05 -20.99
CA VAL A 127 17.47 -0.81 -20.95
C VAL A 127 17.30 -0.10 -19.60
N ASN A 128 18.43 0.29 -19.01
CA ASN A 128 18.51 1.07 -17.79
C ASN A 128 19.83 1.86 -17.74
N CYS A 129 19.95 2.73 -16.74
CA CYS A 129 21.18 3.41 -16.35
C CYS A 129 21.27 3.51 -14.82
N THR A 130 22.25 4.26 -14.31
CA THR A 130 22.43 4.51 -12.87
C THR A 130 21.23 5.20 -12.22
N ASN A 131 20.44 5.95 -12.99
CA ASN A 131 19.32 6.77 -12.53
C ASN A 131 17.94 6.10 -12.67
N CYS A 132 17.85 4.84 -13.12
CA CYS A 132 16.56 4.17 -13.31
C CYS A 132 16.64 2.64 -13.21
N GLY A 133 15.49 1.97 -13.24
CA GLY A 133 15.37 0.52 -13.33
C GLY A 133 15.30 -0.21 -11.98
N PRO A 134 15.43 -1.55 -11.99
CA PRO A 134 15.28 -2.39 -10.80
C PRO A 134 16.36 -2.14 -9.76
N ARG A 135 15.98 -2.25 -8.48
CA ARG A 135 16.84 -2.18 -7.29
C ARG A 135 16.43 -3.25 -6.29
N LEU A 136 15.43 -2.96 -5.43
CA LEU A 136 14.93 -3.88 -4.41
C LEU A 136 14.54 -5.25 -5.01
N THR A 137 13.91 -5.26 -6.18
CA THR A 137 13.41 -6.50 -6.77
C THR A 137 14.51 -7.43 -7.29
N ILE A 138 15.75 -6.95 -7.43
CA ILE A 138 16.87 -7.75 -7.96
C ILE A 138 18.02 -7.92 -6.97
N VAL A 139 18.05 -7.18 -5.86
CA VAL A 139 19.16 -7.26 -4.91
C VAL A 139 19.11 -8.58 -4.13
N THR A 140 20.24 -9.27 -4.02
CA THR A 140 20.38 -10.50 -3.24
C THR A 140 21.22 -10.31 -1.97
N GLY A 141 22.05 -9.26 -1.92
CA GLY A 141 22.84 -8.87 -0.76
C GLY A 141 23.46 -7.47 -0.89
N VAL A 142 24.26 -7.09 0.12
CA VAL A 142 25.04 -5.85 0.16
C VAL A 142 26.53 -6.18 0.35
N PRO A 143 27.49 -5.32 -0.10
CA PRO A 143 27.31 -4.03 -0.82
C PRO A 143 26.62 -4.18 -2.18
N TYR A 144 25.94 -3.11 -2.65
CA TYR A 144 25.21 -3.14 -3.93
C TYR A 144 26.17 -3.17 -5.12
N ASP A 145 26.44 -4.38 -5.61
CA ASP A 145 27.20 -4.66 -6.84
C ASP A 145 26.54 -5.76 -7.66
N ARG A 146 26.88 -5.87 -8.94
CA ARG A 146 26.27 -6.79 -9.91
C ARG A 146 26.22 -8.23 -9.38
N VAL A 147 27.28 -8.70 -8.73
CA VAL A 147 27.40 -10.05 -8.15
C VAL A 147 26.40 -10.32 -7.03
N ALA A 148 25.94 -9.27 -6.35
CA ALA A 148 24.91 -9.30 -5.30
C ALA A 148 23.53 -8.92 -5.85
N THR A 149 23.28 -9.20 -7.13
CA THR A 149 21.97 -9.02 -7.77
C THR A 149 21.61 -10.22 -8.64
N THR A 150 20.36 -10.30 -9.10
CA THR A 150 19.94 -11.30 -10.10
C THR A 150 20.60 -11.11 -11.47
N MET A 151 21.34 -10.02 -11.68
CA MET A 151 22.16 -9.79 -12.88
C MET A 151 23.51 -10.52 -12.86
N ALA A 152 23.87 -11.17 -11.75
CA ALA A 152 25.12 -11.91 -11.61
C ALA A 152 25.29 -13.05 -12.65
N ALA A 153 24.18 -13.64 -13.11
CA ALA A 153 24.18 -14.71 -14.11
C ALA A 153 24.42 -14.20 -15.56
N PHE A 154 24.42 -12.89 -15.78
CA PHE A 154 24.55 -12.29 -17.10
C PHE A 154 25.90 -11.58 -17.22
N GLU A 155 26.88 -12.20 -17.88
CA GLU A 155 28.20 -11.60 -18.08
C GLU A 155 28.11 -10.39 -19.03
N MET A 156 28.75 -9.27 -18.70
CA MET A 156 28.73 -8.09 -19.57
C MET A 156 29.53 -8.34 -20.85
N CYS A 157 28.94 -8.06 -22.02
CA CYS A 157 29.73 -8.03 -23.25
C CYS A 157 30.74 -6.89 -23.23
N ARG A 158 31.74 -6.94 -24.12
CA ARG A 158 32.80 -5.92 -24.23
C ARG A 158 32.25 -4.49 -24.33
N ALA A 159 31.15 -4.29 -25.05
CA ALA A 159 30.56 -2.97 -25.25
C ALA A 159 29.81 -2.43 -24.01
N CYS A 160 29.23 -3.31 -23.19
CA CYS A 160 28.65 -2.92 -21.89
C CYS A 160 29.75 -2.71 -20.85
N ALA A 161 30.80 -3.53 -20.85
CA ALA A 161 31.95 -3.35 -19.96
C ALA A 161 32.64 -2.00 -20.21
N ALA A 162 32.82 -1.62 -21.47
CA ALA A 162 33.39 -0.32 -21.82
C ALA A 162 32.58 0.88 -21.27
N GLU A 163 31.24 0.87 -21.43
CA GLU A 163 30.39 1.92 -20.83
C GLU A 163 30.37 1.86 -19.30
N TYR A 164 30.45 0.66 -18.72
CA TYR A 164 30.46 0.48 -17.27
C TYR A 164 31.73 1.07 -16.63
N GLU A 165 32.85 1.04 -17.37
CA GLU A 165 34.16 1.55 -16.94
C GLU A 165 34.44 3.00 -17.36
N ASP A 166 33.70 3.55 -18.33
CA ASP A 166 33.90 4.91 -18.85
C ASP A 166 33.21 5.98 -17.95
N PRO A 167 33.97 6.85 -17.26
CA PRO A 167 33.39 7.92 -16.43
C PRO A 167 32.57 8.96 -17.20
N GLY A 168 32.74 9.04 -18.52
CA GLY A 168 31.95 9.91 -19.41
C GLY A 168 30.58 9.32 -19.78
N ASP A 169 30.34 8.03 -19.53
CA ASP A 169 29.09 7.36 -19.87
C ASP A 169 28.08 7.40 -18.71
N ARG A 170 26.80 7.57 -19.04
CA ARG A 170 25.69 7.52 -18.05
C ARG A 170 25.55 6.16 -17.35
N ARG A 171 26.12 5.11 -17.93
CA ARG A 171 26.16 3.74 -17.41
C ARG A 171 27.42 3.42 -16.63
N PHE A 172 28.27 4.41 -16.37
CA PHE A 172 29.41 4.25 -15.47
C PHE A 172 28.95 3.67 -14.13
N HIS A 173 29.42 2.46 -13.78
CA HIS A 173 28.98 1.69 -12.62
C HIS A 173 27.46 1.43 -12.49
N ALA A 174 26.71 1.39 -13.60
CA ALA A 174 25.34 0.90 -13.61
C ALA A 174 25.30 -0.62 -13.42
N GLN A 175 25.11 -1.09 -12.19
CA GLN A 175 25.14 -2.52 -11.84
C GLN A 175 24.25 -3.41 -12.73
N PRO A 176 23.00 -3.02 -13.07
CA PRO A 176 22.14 -3.82 -13.91
C PRO A 176 22.27 -3.53 -15.42
N VAL A 177 23.36 -2.88 -15.87
CA VAL A 177 23.58 -2.58 -17.29
C VAL A 177 23.59 -3.87 -18.11
N CYS A 178 22.91 -3.82 -19.25
CA CYS A 178 22.95 -4.87 -20.26
C CYS A 178 22.56 -4.32 -21.64
N CYS A 179 22.59 -5.19 -22.64
CA CYS A 179 22.17 -4.96 -24.02
C CYS A 179 21.64 -6.29 -24.60
N PRO A 180 21.09 -6.31 -25.83
CA PRO A 180 20.57 -7.55 -26.44
C PRO A 180 21.58 -8.70 -26.50
N SER A 181 22.89 -8.44 -26.53
CA SER A 181 23.92 -9.49 -26.62
C SER A 181 24.29 -10.15 -25.29
N CYS A 182 23.97 -9.53 -24.16
CA CYS A 182 24.49 -9.94 -22.85
C CYS A 182 23.47 -9.84 -21.71
N GLY A 183 22.26 -9.41 -22.04
CA GLY A 183 21.18 -9.20 -21.10
C GLY A 183 20.17 -10.33 -21.10
N PRO A 184 19.10 -10.15 -20.31
CA PRO A 184 17.97 -11.06 -20.30
C PRO A 184 17.25 -11.07 -21.66
N THR A 185 16.59 -12.18 -21.97
CA THR A 185 15.79 -12.37 -23.19
C THR A 185 14.30 -12.35 -22.85
N LEU A 186 13.52 -11.55 -23.58
CA LEU A 186 12.05 -11.56 -23.45
C LEU A 186 11.47 -12.68 -24.32
N ARG A 187 10.43 -13.37 -23.85
CA ARG A 187 9.79 -14.49 -24.52
C ARG A 187 8.28 -14.36 -24.45
N TYR A 188 7.60 -14.64 -25.56
CA TYR A 188 6.16 -14.89 -25.57
C TYR A 188 5.94 -16.40 -25.69
N GLU A 189 5.10 -16.95 -24.81
CA GLU A 189 4.75 -18.36 -24.75
C GLU A 189 3.22 -18.50 -24.77
N PRO A 190 2.63 -19.18 -25.78
CA PRO A 190 1.21 -19.48 -25.76
C PRO A 190 0.90 -20.51 -24.67
N LEU A 191 -0.17 -20.28 -23.90
CA LEU A 191 -0.63 -21.23 -22.89
C LEU A 191 -1.78 -22.03 -23.48
N HIS A 192 -1.56 -23.34 -23.67
CA HIS A 192 -2.60 -24.21 -24.21
C HIS A 192 -3.65 -24.51 -23.14
N ARG A 193 -4.88 -24.02 -23.36
CA ARG A 193 -6.01 -24.40 -22.52
C ARG A 193 -6.62 -25.70 -23.04
N PRO A 194 -6.75 -26.76 -22.23
CA PRO A 194 -7.67 -27.83 -22.58
C PRO A 194 -9.08 -27.23 -22.69
N ALA A 195 -9.80 -27.56 -23.77
CA ALA A 195 -11.18 -27.11 -23.95
C ALA A 195 -11.99 -27.43 -22.68
N PRO A 196 -12.91 -26.54 -22.25
CA PRO A 196 -13.77 -26.84 -21.12
C PRO A 196 -14.47 -28.18 -21.38
N PRO A 197 -14.57 -29.09 -20.40
CA PRO A 197 -15.30 -30.34 -20.59
C PRO A 197 -16.74 -30.01 -21.00
N GLU A 198 -17.25 -30.70 -22.02
CA GLU A 198 -18.66 -30.54 -22.42
C GLU A 198 -19.55 -30.65 -21.18
N PRO A 199 -20.54 -29.77 -21.00
CA PRO A 199 -21.40 -29.83 -19.83
C PRO A 199 -22.10 -31.19 -19.82
N ALA A 200 -21.74 -32.03 -18.85
CA ALA A 200 -22.46 -33.26 -18.58
C ALA A 200 -23.90 -32.89 -18.26
N PHE A 201 -24.81 -33.25 -19.17
CA PHE A 201 -26.23 -33.02 -19.04
C PHE A 201 -26.77 -33.86 -17.87
N HIS A 202 -26.77 -33.29 -16.67
CA HIS A 202 -27.49 -33.83 -15.52
C HIS A 202 -28.90 -33.25 -15.52
N PRO A 203 -29.96 -34.05 -15.77
CA PRO A 203 -31.32 -33.57 -15.69
C PRO A 203 -31.66 -33.35 -14.21
N THR A 204 -31.49 -32.12 -13.73
CA THR A 204 -32.11 -31.68 -12.48
C THR A 204 -33.38 -30.93 -12.82
N VAL A 205 -34.49 -31.43 -12.27
CA VAL A 205 -35.84 -30.92 -12.47
C VAL A 205 -35.92 -29.48 -11.92
N PRO A 206 -36.37 -28.48 -12.69
CA PRO A 206 -36.46 -27.11 -12.20
C PRO A 206 -37.58 -26.96 -11.16
N ASN A 207 -37.30 -26.21 -10.09
CA ASN A 207 -38.28 -25.78 -9.11
C ASN A 207 -39.08 -24.60 -9.72
N GLU A 208 -40.41 -24.73 -9.84
CA GLU A 208 -41.31 -23.89 -10.67
C GLU A 208 -41.46 -22.40 -10.26
N ARG A 209 -40.60 -21.82 -9.42
CA ARG A 209 -40.76 -20.44 -8.91
C ARG A 209 -39.92 -19.36 -9.60
N HIS A 210 -39.16 -19.67 -10.65
CA HIS A 210 -38.28 -18.70 -11.33
C HIS A 210 -38.60 -18.43 -12.82
N LEU A 211 -39.75 -18.90 -13.33
CA LEU A 211 -40.09 -18.82 -14.77
C LEU A 211 -41.26 -17.86 -15.10
N ARG A 212 -41.41 -16.75 -14.36
CA ARG A 212 -42.37 -15.68 -14.74
C ARG A 212 -41.79 -14.27 -14.61
N ALA A 213 -40.70 -14.01 -15.31
CA ALA A 213 -40.37 -12.70 -15.89
C ALA A 213 -39.21 -12.92 -16.87
N MET A 214 -39.21 -12.24 -18.01
CA MET A 214 -38.24 -12.35 -19.12
C MET A 214 -38.56 -13.45 -20.15
N SER A 215 -39.56 -13.16 -21.01
CA SER A 215 -39.62 -13.73 -22.34
C SER A 215 -38.54 -13.08 -23.21
N LEU A 216 -37.40 -13.74 -23.39
CA LEU A 216 -36.47 -13.43 -24.48
C LEU A 216 -36.81 -14.36 -25.65
N PRO A 217 -36.76 -13.88 -26.92
CA PRO A 217 -37.02 -14.71 -28.07
C PRO A 217 -35.90 -15.76 -28.25
N GLU A 218 -36.29 -17.03 -28.33
CA GLU A 218 -35.40 -18.15 -28.65
C GLU A 218 -34.88 -17.98 -30.09
N GLY A 219 -33.58 -17.69 -30.24
CA GLY A 219 -32.99 -17.60 -31.58
C GLY A 219 -31.56 -17.08 -31.73
N ALA A 220 -30.74 -16.96 -30.66
CA ALA A 220 -29.39 -16.39 -30.80
C ALA A 220 -28.31 -16.93 -29.82
N VAL A 221 -28.47 -18.10 -29.20
CA VAL A 221 -27.50 -18.61 -28.19
C VAL A 221 -26.69 -19.81 -28.69
N ARG A 222 -26.27 -19.80 -29.97
CA ARG A 222 -25.48 -20.92 -30.53
C ARG A 222 -24.28 -20.54 -31.42
N SER A 223 -23.73 -19.32 -31.36
CA SER A 223 -22.56 -18.99 -32.20
C SER A 223 -21.37 -18.22 -31.57
N GLU A 224 -21.32 -17.92 -30.27
CA GLU A 224 -20.26 -17.03 -29.75
C GLU A 224 -19.26 -17.64 -28.75
N VAL A 225 -19.35 -18.93 -28.42
CA VAL A 225 -18.35 -19.59 -27.54
C VAL A 225 -17.23 -20.28 -28.36
N ALA A 226 -17.27 -20.23 -29.69
CA ALA A 226 -16.35 -20.98 -30.56
C ALA A 226 -15.17 -20.16 -31.12
N ALA A 227 -15.04 -18.86 -30.85
CA ALA A 227 -14.03 -18.01 -31.52
C ALA A 227 -12.71 -17.80 -30.75
N VAL A 228 -12.64 -18.02 -29.43
CA VAL A 228 -11.40 -17.76 -28.65
C VAL A 228 -10.43 -18.97 -28.65
N ALA A 229 -10.86 -20.13 -29.16
CA ALA A 229 -10.05 -21.35 -29.17
C ALA A 229 -8.86 -21.36 -30.15
N GLY A 230 -8.64 -20.26 -30.90
CA GLY A 230 -7.57 -20.15 -31.91
C GLY A 230 -6.52 -19.07 -31.68
N VAL A 231 -6.57 -18.33 -30.56
CA VAL A 231 -5.72 -17.14 -30.31
C VAL A 231 -4.37 -17.51 -29.65
N ALA A 232 -3.84 -18.70 -29.94
CA ALA A 232 -2.50 -19.06 -29.49
C ALA A 232 -1.48 -18.48 -30.49
N GLY A 233 -0.88 -17.34 -30.15
CA GLY A 233 0.23 -16.78 -30.92
C GLY A 233 1.40 -17.76 -31.04
N VAL A 234 2.32 -17.51 -31.96
CA VAL A 234 3.54 -18.33 -32.09
C VAL A 234 4.55 -17.88 -31.04
N ALA A 235 5.22 -18.84 -30.39
CA ALA A 235 6.30 -18.54 -29.46
C ALA A 235 7.35 -17.64 -30.13
N ALA A 236 7.73 -16.56 -29.45
CA ALA A 236 8.59 -15.53 -30.01
C ALA A 236 9.56 -14.97 -28.97
N VAL A 237 10.60 -14.27 -29.41
CA VAL A 237 11.62 -13.67 -28.54
C VAL A 237 11.81 -12.18 -28.82
N ASP A 238 12.21 -11.43 -27.80
CA ASP A 238 12.53 -10.00 -27.84
C ASP A 238 11.47 -9.16 -28.59
N ALA A 239 11.86 -8.42 -29.63
CA ALA A 239 10.93 -7.54 -30.36
C ALA A 239 9.72 -8.32 -30.91
N ALA A 240 9.92 -9.53 -31.44
CA ALA A 240 8.83 -10.37 -31.92
C ALA A 240 7.93 -10.88 -30.79
N ALA A 241 8.46 -11.06 -29.57
CA ALA A 241 7.65 -11.40 -28.40
C ALA A 241 6.71 -10.27 -28.00
N VAL A 242 7.17 -9.02 -28.06
CA VAL A 242 6.33 -7.85 -27.81
C VAL A 242 5.21 -7.75 -28.84
N ASP A 243 5.56 -7.89 -30.12
CA ASP A 243 4.59 -7.78 -31.21
C ASP A 243 3.52 -8.89 -31.10
N ALA A 244 3.94 -10.14 -30.83
CA ALA A 244 3.02 -11.26 -30.59
C ALA A 244 2.12 -11.04 -29.36
N ALA A 245 2.67 -10.51 -28.26
CA ALA A 245 1.88 -10.17 -27.08
C ALA A 245 0.83 -9.08 -27.38
N GLY A 246 1.18 -8.08 -28.19
CA GLY A 246 0.26 -7.05 -28.66
C GLY A 246 -0.88 -7.62 -29.50
N ASP A 247 -0.57 -8.55 -30.42
CA ASP A 247 -1.57 -9.23 -31.26
C ASP A 247 -2.56 -10.05 -30.42
N VAL A 248 -2.06 -10.75 -29.39
CA VAL A 248 -2.89 -11.55 -28.46
C VAL A 248 -3.85 -10.65 -27.68
N LEU A 249 -3.38 -9.52 -27.17
CA LEU A 249 -4.23 -8.56 -26.47
C LEU A 249 -5.29 -7.97 -27.42
N ARG A 250 -4.92 -7.59 -28.65
CA ARG A 250 -5.85 -7.07 -29.66
C ARG A 250 -6.90 -8.10 -30.11
N ALA A 251 -6.62 -9.38 -29.93
CA ALA A 251 -7.57 -10.45 -30.15
C ALA A 251 -8.47 -10.77 -28.93
N GLY A 252 -8.43 -9.95 -27.87
CA GLY A 252 -9.31 -10.07 -26.71
C GLY A 252 -8.90 -11.15 -25.68
N ALA A 253 -7.68 -11.70 -25.81
CA ALA A 253 -7.17 -12.73 -24.92
C ALA A 253 -6.53 -12.16 -23.64
N VAL A 254 -6.46 -12.99 -22.59
CA VAL A 254 -5.84 -12.64 -21.31
C VAL A 254 -4.35 -12.96 -21.36
N LEU A 255 -3.49 -11.96 -21.19
CA LEU A 255 -2.04 -12.13 -21.22
C LEU A 255 -1.45 -12.02 -19.81
N ALA A 256 -0.63 -12.99 -19.40
CA ALA A 256 0.25 -12.82 -18.24
C ALA A 256 1.52 -12.06 -18.66
N VAL A 257 1.92 -11.02 -17.92
CA VAL A 257 3.09 -10.19 -18.24
C VAL A 257 4.04 -10.18 -17.04
N LYS A 258 5.28 -10.66 -17.22
CA LYS A 258 6.31 -10.56 -16.18
C LYS A 258 6.80 -9.12 -16.06
N GLY A 259 6.48 -8.49 -14.95
CA GLY A 259 6.87 -7.13 -14.62
C GLY A 259 8.16 -7.06 -13.79
N LEU A 260 8.29 -5.98 -13.02
CA LEU A 260 9.48 -5.73 -12.20
C LEU A 260 9.47 -6.47 -10.86
N GLY A 261 8.32 -6.50 -10.20
CA GLY A 261 8.11 -7.08 -8.86
C GLY A 261 7.16 -8.28 -8.84
N GLY A 262 6.72 -8.76 -9.99
CA GLY A 262 5.85 -9.92 -10.12
C GLY A 262 5.22 -9.98 -11.51
N TYR A 263 4.36 -10.96 -11.71
CA TYR A 263 3.53 -11.10 -12.91
C TYR A 263 2.26 -10.27 -12.79
N HIS A 264 1.81 -9.73 -13.91
CA HIS A 264 0.53 -9.06 -14.08
C HIS A 264 -0.36 -9.84 -15.04
N LEU A 265 -1.66 -9.58 -15.00
CA LEU A 265 -2.63 -10.03 -16.00
C LEU A 265 -3.16 -8.82 -16.76
N ALA A 266 -3.18 -8.93 -18.08
CA ALA A 266 -3.55 -7.87 -18.99
C ALA A 266 -4.62 -8.28 -20.00
N VAL A 267 -5.50 -7.33 -20.31
CA VAL A 267 -6.51 -7.36 -21.38
C VAL A 267 -6.71 -5.93 -21.89
N LEU A 268 -7.28 -5.76 -23.08
CA LEU A 268 -7.69 -4.43 -23.54
C LEU A 268 -8.70 -3.81 -22.56
N ALA A 269 -8.46 -2.57 -22.13
CA ALA A 269 -9.31 -1.92 -21.14
C ALA A 269 -10.67 -1.49 -21.73
N GLY A 270 -10.76 -1.33 -23.05
CA GLY A 270 -12.00 -1.00 -23.76
C GLY A 270 -12.86 -2.21 -24.14
N ASP A 271 -12.34 -3.44 -23.99
CA ASP A 271 -13.03 -4.67 -24.36
C ASP A 271 -13.76 -5.29 -23.15
N GLU A 272 -15.09 -5.16 -23.14
CA GLU A 272 -15.93 -5.62 -22.04
C GLU A 272 -15.93 -7.15 -21.90
N ASP A 273 -15.82 -7.91 -22.98
CA ASP A 273 -15.85 -9.37 -22.91
C ASP A 273 -14.50 -9.92 -22.43
N ALA A 274 -13.40 -9.30 -22.85
CA ALA A 274 -12.06 -9.64 -22.35
C ALA A 274 -11.95 -9.34 -20.83
N VAL A 275 -12.44 -8.18 -20.38
CA VAL A 275 -12.41 -7.80 -18.96
C VAL A 275 -13.32 -8.70 -18.12
N ARG A 276 -14.54 -9.03 -18.58
CA ARG A 276 -15.42 -10.00 -17.90
C ARG A 276 -14.78 -11.39 -17.83
N THR A 277 -14.13 -11.81 -18.92
CA THR A 277 -13.39 -13.07 -18.96
C THR A 277 -12.29 -13.11 -17.90
N LEU A 278 -11.48 -12.04 -17.80
CA LEU A 278 -10.47 -11.91 -16.76
C LEU A 278 -11.07 -11.97 -15.35
N ARG A 279 -12.19 -11.26 -15.09
CA ARG A 279 -12.88 -11.30 -13.78
C ARG A 279 -13.34 -12.70 -13.39
N GLY A 280 -14.00 -13.39 -14.33
CA GLY A 280 -14.52 -14.73 -14.11
C GLY A 280 -13.40 -15.72 -13.80
N ARG A 281 -12.29 -15.65 -14.54
CA ARG A 281 -11.13 -16.55 -14.33
C ARG A 281 -10.35 -16.22 -13.06
N LYS A 282 -10.28 -14.95 -12.64
CA LYS A 282 -9.59 -14.51 -11.41
C LYS A 282 -10.44 -14.67 -10.13
N HIS A 283 -11.72 -15.01 -10.28
CA HIS A 283 -12.71 -14.99 -9.19
C HIS A 283 -12.76 -13.63 -8.48
N ARG A 284 -12.74 -12.54 -9.26
CA ARG A 284 -12.71 -11.16 -8.77
C ARG A 284 -13.87 -10.37 -9.37
N GLU A 285 -15.05 -10.53 -8.75
CA GLU A 285 -16.32 -10.02 -9.27
C GLU A 285 -16.38 -8.49 -9.25
N ASP A 286 -16.15 -7.84 -8.11
CA ASP A 286 -16.48 -6.40 -7.97
C ASP A 286 -15.26 -5.46 -7.87
N ARG A 287 -14.10 -5.94 -7.40
CA ARG A 287 -12.97 -5.05 -7.10
C ARG A 287 -12.36 -4.47 -8.38
N SER A 288 -12.21 -3.14 -8.44
CA SER A 288 -11.69 -2.41 -9.60
C SER A 288 -10.31 -2.90 -10.06
N PHE A 289 -10.07 -2.85 -11.37
CA PHE A 289 -8.77 -3.10 -11.98
C PHE A 289 -8.02 -1.79 -12.24
N ALA A 290 -6.69 -1.85 -12.21
CA ALA A 290 -5.85 -0.76 -12.66
C ALA A 290 -5.72 -0.79 -14.19
N VAL A 291 -5.57 0.38 -14.79
CA VAL A 291 -5.45 0.60 -16.22
C VAL A 291 -4.12 1.28 -16.50
N ALA A 292 -3.28 0.61 -17.29
CA ALA A 292 -2.05 1.19 -17.81
C ALA A 292 -2.36 2.00 -19.08
N VAL A 293 -1.87 3.24 -19.12
CA VAL A 293 -2.04 4.17 -20.25
C VAL A 293 -0.67 4.64 -20.73
N PRO A 294 -0.46 4.86 -22.04
CA PRO A 294 0.87 5.13 -22.61
C PRO A 294 1.45 6.48 -22.16
N ASP A 295 0.60 7.48 -21.93
CA ASP A 295 1.00 8.84 -21.59
C ASP A 295 -0.08 9.61 -20.81
N LEU A 296 0.29 10.80 -20.33
CA LEU A 296 -0.62 11.72 -19.63
C LEU A 296 -1.75 12.25 -20.53
N ALA A 297 -1.54 12.34 -21.84
CA ALA A 297 -2.57 12.81 -22.76
C ALA A 297 -3.74 11.83 -22.80
N THR A 298 -3.43 10.54 -22.89
CA THR A 298 -4.38 9.44 -22.79
C THR A 298 -5.04 9.40 -21.42
N ALA A 299 -4.27 9.54 -20.34
CA ALA A 299 -4.82 9.63 -18.98
C ALA A 299 -5.88 10.74 -18.84
N ARG A 300 -5.59 11.95 -19.35
CA ARG A 300 -6.51 13.10 -19.37
C ARG A 300 -7.70 12.92 -20.30
N GLY A 301 -7.59 12.05 -21.31
CA GLY A 301 -8.70 11.63 -22.16
C GLY A 301 -9.71 10.74 -21.42
N LEU A 302 -9.24 9.89 -20.49
CA LEU A 302 -10.07 8.98 -19.72
C LEU A 302 -10.60 9.59 -18.41
N CYS A 303 -9.81 10.45 -17.78
CA CYS A 303 -10.06 10.96 -16.43
C CYS A 303 -9.87 12.48 -16.31
N HIS A 304 -10.38 13.04 -15.22
CA HIS A 304 -10.09 14.41 -14.78
C HIS A 304 -8.80 14.41 -13.97
N VAL A 305 -7.65 14.50 -14.65
CA VAL A 305 -6.32 14.49 -14.02
C VAL A 305 -5.87 15.93 -13.72
N ASP A 306 -5.68 16.27 -12.45
CA ASP A 306 -5.08 17.54 -12.02
C ASP A 306 -3.54 17.53 -12.10
N ASP A 307 -2.88 18.62 -11.70
CA ASP A 307 -1.44 18.77 -11.84
C ASP A 307 -0.66 17.89 -10.84
N GLU A 308 -1.17 17.74 -9.62
CA GLU A 308 -0.61 16.89 -8.58
C GLU A 308 -0.75 15.40 -8.91
N GLU A 309 -1.90 14.98 -9.44
CA GLU A 309 -2.14 13.63 -9.95
C GLU A 309 -1.23 13.33 -11.16
N ALA A 310 -1.07 14.30 -12.08
CA ALA A 310 -0.17 14.17 -13.22
C ALA A 310 1.31 14.04 -12.80
N ALA A 311 1.73 14.84 -11.81
CA ALA A 311 3.07 14.77 -11.22
C ALA A 311 3.30 13.42 -10.53
N LEU A 312 2.29 12.89 -9.84
CA LEU A 312 2.38 11.59 -9.18
C LEU A 312 2.46 10.43 -10.19
N LEU A 313 1.60 10.43 -11.22
CA LEU A 313 1.61 9.46 -12.31
C LEU A 313 2.96 9.41 -13.03
N SER A 314 3.56 10.58 -13.29
CA SER A 314 4.83 10.71 -14.02
C SER A 314 6.06 10.65 -13.13
N SER A 315 5.87 10.47 -11.82
CA SER A 315 7.00 10.36 -10.89
C SER A 315 7.84 9.14 -11.24
N HIS A 316 9.12 9.18 -10.87
CA HIS A 316 10.03 8.04 -10.99
C HIS A 316 9.55 6.80 -10.18
N ARG A 317 8.57 6.97 -9.27
CA ARG A 317 7.93 5.88 -8.53
C ARG A 317 6.78 5.24 -9.34
N ALA A 318 6.19 5.97 -10.29
CA ALA A 318 5.12 5.56 -11.19
C ALA A 318 4.02 4.69 -10.53
N PRO A 319 3.35 5.16 -9.46
CA PRO A 319 2.31 4.40 -8.77
C PRO A 319 1.02 4.32 -9.60
N ILE A 320 0.08 3.48 -9.15
CA ILE A 320 -1.32 3.58 -9.55
C ILE A 320 -1.92 4.79 -8.81
N VAL A 321 -2.56 5.70 -9.54
CA VAL A 321 -3.26 6.87 -8.99
C VAL A 321 -4.75 6.71 -9.25
N LEU A 322 -5.58 6.82 -8.21
CA LEU A 322 -7.03 6.76 -8.34
C LEU A 322 -7.56 8.13 -8.75
N VAL A 323 -8.02 8.25 -10.00
CA VAL A 323 -8.45 9.52 -10.61
C VAL A 323 -9.90 9.43 -11.05
N ARG A 324 -10.64 10.53 -10.94
CA ARG A 324 -12.05 10.58 -11.32
C ARG A 324 -12.24 10.36 -12.83
N ARG A 325 -13.02 9.35 -13.20
CA ARG A 325 -13.37 8.98 -14.58
C ARG A 325 -14.22 10.07 -15.24
N ARG A 326 -13.98 10.33 -16.52
CA ARG A 326 -14.87 11.16 -17.37
C ARG A 326 -16.08 10.36 -17.81
N ALA A 327 -17.23 11.02 -17.92
CA ALA A 327 -18.41 10.41 -18.52
C ALA A 327 -18.10 9.98 -19.97
N GLY A 328 -18.40 8.72 -20.30
CA GLY A 328 -18.15 8.17 -21.64
C GLY A 328 -16.70 7.80 -21.96
N ALA A 329 -15.80 7.76 -20.96
CA ALA A 329 -14.44 7.26 -21.20
C ALA A 329 -14.48 5.85 -21.81
N PRO A 330 -13.73 5.58 -22.90
CA PRO A 330 -13.73 4.31 -23.65
C PRO A 330 -12.99 3.21 -22.88
N VAL A 331 -13.51 2.91 -21.69
CA VAL A 331 -13.07 1.88 -20.78
C VAL A 331 -14.31 1.07 -20.45
N ALA A 332 -14.16 -0.25 -20.51
CA ALA A 332 -15.23 -1.19 -20.25
C ALA A 332 -15.78 -0.98 -18.82
N GLU A 333 -17.11 -1.07 -18.66
CA GLU A 333 -17.73 -0.83 -17.34
C GLU A 333 -17.26 -1.86 -16.32
N SER A 334 -17.01 -3.08 -16.79
CA SER A 334 -16.43 -4.13 -15.97
C SER A 334 -15.02 -3.82 -15.46
N VAL A 335 -14.29 -2.81 -15.94
CA VAL A 335 -12.99 -2.45 -15.34
C VAL A 335 -13.16 -1.95 -13.90
N ALA A 336 -14.18 -1.13 -13.65
CA ALA A 336 -14.48 -0.58 -12.34
C ALA A 336 -16.00 -0.40 -12.17
N PRO A 337 -16.75 -1.50 -11.92
CA PRO A 337 -18.22 -1.49 -11.95
C PRO A 337 -18.81 -0.47 -10.98
N GLY A 338 -19.53 0.53 -11.51
CA GLY A 338 -20.14 1.59 -10.69
C GLY A 338 -19.14 2.46 -9.92
N ASP A 339 -17.84 2.39 -10.23
CA ASP A 339 -16.81 3.21 -9.60
C ASP A 339 -16.60 4.50 -10.40
N PRO A 340 -16.82 5.69 -9.80
CA PRO A 340 -16.52 6.95 -10.47
C PRO A 340 -15.02 7.22 -10.60
N TYR A 341 -14.15 6.37 -10.03
CA TYR A 341 -12.70 6.46 -10.14
C TYR A 341 -12.12 5.31 -10.96
N LEU A 342 -11.04 5.61 -11.69
CA LEU A 342 -10.17 4.60 -12.32
C LEU A 342 -8.79 4.67 -11.66
N GLY A 343 -8.19 3.50 -11.41
CA GLY A 343 -6.78 3.42 -11.05
C GLY A 343 -5.93 3.50 -12.31
N LEU A 344 -5.32 4.65 -12.58
CA LEU A 344 -4.45 4.83 -13.74
C LEU A 344 -2.98 4.63 -13.35
N MET A 345 -2.18 4.11 -14.26
CA MET A 345 -0.72 4.05 -14.12
C MET A 345 -0.05 4.29 -15.47
N LEU A 346 1.12 4.91 -15.45
CA LEU A 346 1.98 5.03 -16.63
C LEU A 346 2.93 3.82 -16.72
N PRO A 347 3.42 3.47 -17.92
CA PRO A 347 4.46 2.47 -18.08
C PRO A 347 5.69 2.86 -17.28
N TYR A 348 6.23 1.88 -16.54
CA TYR A 348 7.39 2.10 -15.66
C TYR A 348 8.60 1.22 -16.00
N THR A 349 8.44 0.23 -16.90
CA THR A 349 9.56 -0.58 -17.41
C THR A 349 9.60 -0.50 -18.93
N PRO A 350 10.75 -0.77 -19.58
CA PRO A 350 10.80 -0.78 -21.04
C PRO A 350 9.85 -1.82 -21.65
N VAL A 351 9.61 -2.96 -20.97
CA VAL A 351 8.59 -3.94 -21.36
C VAL A 351 7.21 -3.31 -21.43
N HIS A 352 6.80 -2.51 -20.43
CA HIS A 352 5.50 -1.84 -20.44
C HIS A 352 5.39 -0.79 -21.54
N HIS A 353 6.46 -0.01 -21.78
CA HIS A 353 6.48 0.96 -22.88
C HIS A 353 6.33 0.26 -24.24
N LEU A 354 7.14 -0.77 -24.50
CA LEU A 354 7.09 -1.52 -25.76
C LEU A 354 5.73 -2.22 -25.96
N LEU A 355 5.15 -2.80 -24.90
CA LEU A 355 3.85 -3.45 -24.97
C LEU A 355 2.72 -2.46 -25.26
N LEU A 356 2.68 -1.32 -24.58
CA LEU A 356 1.66 -0.28 -24.84
C LEU A 356 1.84 0.35 -26.24
N ASP A 357 3.07 0.57 -26.68
CA ASP A 357 3.36 1.05 -28.04
C ASP A 357 2.90 0.03 -29.10
N ALA A 358 3.11 -1.28 -28.85
CA ALA A 358 2.63 -2.32 -29.74
C ALA A 358 1.10 -2.40 -29.74
N VAL A 359 0.44 -2.39 -28.58
CA VAL A 359 -1.02 -2.50 -28.48
C VAL A 359 -1.72 -1.28 -29.08
N GLY A 360 -1.23 -0.07 -28.76
CA GLY A 360 -1.80 1.21 -29.22
C GLY A 360 -3.03 1.69 -28.42
N GLU A 361 -3.43 0.96 -27.38
CA GLU A 361 -4.64 1.21 -26.58
C GLU A 361 -4.37 0.99 -25.08
N PRO A 362 -5.18 1.62 -24.18
CA PRO A 362 -5.13 1.32 -22.76
C PRO A 362 -5.41 -0.15 -22.45
N ILE A 363 -4.66 -0.71 -21.51
CA ILE A 363 -4.83 -2.09 -21.05
C ILE A 363 -5.14 -2.13 -19.56
N VAL A 364 -5.99 -3.06 -19.15
CA VAL A 364 -6.02 -3.47 -17.75
C VAL A 364 -4.67 -4.09 -17.41
N LEU A 365 -4.11 -3.76 -16.25
CA LEU A 365 -2.89 -4.37 -15.73
C LEU A 365 -3.08 -4.62 -14.23
N THR A 366 -3.48 -5.84 -13.87
CA THR A 366 -3.73 -6.24 -12.47
C THR A 366 -2.71 -7.27 -12.00
N SER A 367 -2.55 -7.45 -10.68
CA SER A 367 -1.65 -8.47 -10.12
C SER A 367 -1.95 -9.87 -10.67
N GLY A 368 -0.91 -10.64 -10.99
CA GLY A 368 -0.98 -12.03 -11.40
C GLY A 368 -1.11 -12.94 -10.19
N ASN A 369 -2.33 -13.05 -9.67
CA ASN A 369 -2.71 -13.91 -8.55
C ASN A 369 -4.21 -14.25 -8.64
N VAL A 370 -4.60 -15.34 -7.97
CA VAL A 370 -5.99 -15.57 -7.57
C VAL A 370 -6.30 -14.64 -6.38
N SER A 371 -7.55 -14.20 -6.21
CA SER A 371 -7.93 -13.16 -5.24
C SER A 371 -7.25 -13.35 -3.86
N ASP A 372 -6.68 -12.25 -3.35
CA ASP A 372 -6.10 -12.12 -2.00
C ASP A 372 -4.83 -12.96 -1.69
N GLU A 373 -4.28 -13.65 -2.69
CA GLU A 373 -2.94 -14.26 -2.59
C GLU A 373 -1.81 -13.27 -2.94
N PRO A 374 -0.55 -13.51 -2.53
CA PRO A 374 0.58 -12.70 -2.97
C PRO A 374 0.79 -12.82 -4.49
N ILE A 375 1.26 -11.74 -5.10
CA ILE A 375 1.62 -11.72 -6.52
C ILE A 375 2.66 -12.82 -6.84
N ALA A 376 2.39 -13.62 -7.88
CA ALA A 376 3.37 -14.58 -8.38
C ALA A 376 4.59 -13.83 -8.92
N HIS A 377 5.79 -14.29 -8.60
CA HIS A 377 7.05 -13.65 -9.06
C HIS A 377 8.13 -14.66 -9.47
N ARG A 378 7.97 -15.93 -9.08
CA ARG A 378 8.81 -17.04 -9.55
C ARG A 378 8.17 -17.65 -10.77
N ASP A 379 9.00 -18.01 -11.74
CA ASP A 379 8.51 -18.42 -13.07
C ASP A 379 7.73 -19.73 -13.00
N ASP A 380 8.22 -20.70 -12.22
CA ASP A 380 7.55 -21.99 -12.01
C ASP A 380 6.17 -21.81 -11.33
N ASP A 381 6.10 -20.95 -10.30
CA ASP A 381 4.87 -20.62 -9.57
C ASP A 381 3.85 -19.88 -10.46
N ALA A 382 4.34 -18.95 -11.28
CA ALA A 382 3.51 -18.19 -12.20
C ALA A 382 2.94 -19.08 -13.32
N ALA A 383 3.76 -19.99 -13.87
CA ALA A 383 3.31 -20.93 -14.90
C ALA A 383 2.17 -21.82 -14.37
N GLU A 384 2.27 -22.30 -13.13
CA GLU A 384 1.23 -23.13 -12.51
C GLU A 384 -0.03 -22.33 -12.16
N ARG A 385 0.12 -21.21 -11.43
CA ARG A 385 -1.02 -20.45 -10.90
C ARG A 385 -1.76 -19.62 -11.95
N LEU A 386 -1.06 -19.19 -13.01
CA LEU A 386 -1.65 -18.32 -14.04
C LEU A 386 -2.13 -19.08 -15.27
N ALA A 387 -1.71 -20.33 -15.49
CA ALA A 387 -2.23 -21.19 -16.56
C ALA A 387 -3.77 -21.28 -16.64
N PRO A 388 -4.53 -21.39 -15.52
CA PRO A 388 -5.99 -21.41 -15.61
C PRO A 388 -6.63 -20.05 -15.94
N ILE A 389 -5.86 -18.95 -15.90
CA ILE A 389 -6.34 -17.58 -16.06
C ILE A 389 -5.91 -16.98 -17.42
N ALA A 390 -4.64 -17.09 -17.77
CA ALA A 390 -4.05 -16.48 -18.96
C ALA A 390 -4.04 -17.43 -20.17
N ASP A 391 -4.22 -16.86 -21.35
CA ASP A 391 -4.15 -17.55 -22.65
C ASP A 391 -2.72 -17.53 -23.24
N GLY A 392 -1.85 -16.68 -22.71
CA GLY A 392 -0.44 -16.60 -23.07
C GLY A 392 0.38 -15.87 -22.01
N MET A 393 1.70 -15.97 -22.11
CA MET A 393 2.62 -15.38 -21.14
C MET A 393 3.78 -14.66 -21.84
N LEU A 394 3.94 -13.38 -21.53
CA LEU A 394 5.10 -12.57 -21.87
C LEU A 394 6.07 -12.59 -20.67
N THR A 395 7.12 -13.38 -20.74
CA THR A 395 8.07 -13.66 -19.66
C THR A 395 9.51 -13.32 -20.02
N HIS A 396 10.44 -13.43 -19.08
CA HIS A 396 11.87 -13.26 -19.31
C HIS A 396 12.73 -14.03 -18.31
N ASP A 397 13.99 -14.28 -18.65
CA ASP A 397 14.93 -15.08 -17.85
C ASP A 397 15.65 -14.33 -16.72
N ARG A 398 15.42 -13.02 -16.53
CA ARG A 398 15.85 -12.32 -15.30
C ARG A 398 14.98 -12.72 -14.10
N PRO A 399 15.52 -13.34 -13.04
CA PRO A 399 14.75 -13.65 -11.85
C PRO A 399 14.32 -12.38 -11.10
N ILE A 400 13.13 -12.43 -10.50
CA ILE A 400 12.66 -11.46 -9.51
C ILE A 400 13.00 -12.04 -8.14
N ARG A 401 13.81 -11.33 -7.35
CA ARG A 401 14.23 -11.78 -6.02
C ARG A 401 13.21 -11.41 -4.95
N THR A 402 12.71 -10.18 -5.00
CA THR A 402 11.76 -9.65 -4.04
C THR A 402 10.51 -9.25 -4.79
N ARG A 403 9.36 -9.82 -4.40
CA ARG A 403 8.09 -9.38 -4.95
C ARG A 403 7.77 -7.95 -4.49
N ALA A 404 7.07 -7.20 -5.33
CA ALA A 404 6.60 -5.88 -5.00
C ALA A 404 5.35 -5.54 -5.82
N ASP A 405 4.20 -5.53 -5.16
CA ASP A 405 2.95 -5.02 -5.75
C ASP A 405 3.09 -3.54 -6.11
N ASP A 406 2.29 -3.09 -7.08
CA ASP A 406 2.20 -1.68 -7.40
C ASP A 406 1.61 -0.88 -6.24
N SER A 407 2.26 0.24 -5.91
CA SER A 407 1.73 1.20 -4.94
C SER A 407 0.45 1.86 -5.49
N VAL A 408 -0.50 2.15 -4.60
CA VAL A 408 -1.78 2.80 -4.94
C VAL A 408 -1.93 4.04 -4.09
N LEU A 409 -2.15 5.19 -4.73
CA LEU A 409 -2.27 6.48 -4.07
C LEU A 409 -3.49 7.26 -4.58
N ARG A 410 -3.93 8.20 -3.74
CA ARG A 410 -4.85 9.28 -4.09
C ARG A 410 -4.13 10.62 -3.91
N VAL A 411 -4.73 11.70 -4.40
CA VAL A 411 -4.35 13.07 -4.02
C VAL A 411 -5.47 13.65 -3.16
N VAL A 412 -5.10 14.20 -2.00
CA VAL A 412 -6.02 14.88 -1.07
C VAL A 412 -5.43 16.24 -0.73
N ARG A 413 -6.15 17.31 -1.07
CA ARG A 413 -5.69 18.71 -0.90
C ARG A 413 -4.27 18.94 -1.44
N GLY A 414 -4.00 18.47 -2.66
CA GLY A 414 -2.70 18.61 -3.34
C GLY A 414 -1.55 17.78 -2.75
N ARG A 415 -1.84 16.82 -1.86
CA ARG A 415 -0.82 15.94 -1.27
C ARG A 415 -1.10 14.46 -1.56
N PRO A 416 -0.07 13.64 -1.81
CA PRO A 416 -0.23 12.19 -1.92
C PRO A 416 -0.83 11.60 -0.64
N TYR A 417 -1.81 10.72 -0.81
CA TYR A 417 -2.49 9.98 0.24
C TYR A 417 -2.44 8.48 -0.07
N PRO A 418 -1.53 7.71 0.54
CA PRO A 418 -1.34 6.31 0.20
C PRO A 418 -2.55 5.44 0.57
N VAL A 419 -2.99 4.61 -0.37
CA VAL A 419 -3.89 3.48 -0.09
C VAL A 419 -3.10 2.19 0.09
N ARG A 420 -1.99 2.06 -0.64
CA ARG A 420 -1.03 0.96 -0.56
C ARG A 420 0.38 1.47 -0.82
N ARG A 421 1.30 1.23 0.13
CA ARG A 421 2.73 1.51 0.00
C ARG A 421 3.47 0.22 -0.37
N SER A 422 4.12 0.18 -1.54
CA SER A 422 4.84 -0.99 -2.03
C SER A 422 5.93 -0.58 -3.04
N ARG A 423 5.87 -1.02 -4.32
CA ARG A 423 6.86 -0.70 -5.36
C ARG A 423 7.08 0.80 -5.47
N GLY A 424 8.35 1.20 -5.65
CA GLY A 424 8.74 2.60 -5.78
C GLY A 424 8.81 3.34 -4.45
N TYR A 425 8.36 2.75 -3.33
CA TYR A 425 8.44 3.31 -1.99
C TYR A 425 9.27 2.44 -1.06
N ALA A 426 8.93 1.16 -0.92
CA ALA A 426 9.72 0.22 -0.14
C ALA A 426 11.09 -0.04 -0.83
N PRO A 427 12.20 -0.15 -0.07
CA PRO A 427 12.30 -0.14 1.38
C PRO A 427 12.76 1.24 1.92
N SER A 428 12.41 2.36 1.27
CA SER A 428 12.86 3.68 1.71
C SER A 428 12.42 3.93 3.17
N PRO A 429 13.33 4.34 4.07
CA PRO A 429 13.00 4.54 5.47
C PRO A 429 12.08 5.74 5.67
N ILE A 430 11.28 5.67 6.73
CA ILE A 430 10.52 6.77 7.30
C ILE A 430 11.22 7.16 8.60
N PRO A 431 11.70 8.41 8.74
CA PRO A 431 12.22 8.88 10.02
C PRO A 431 11.12 8.85 11.09
N VAL A 432 11.44 8.34 12.27
CA VAL A 432 10.58 8.39 13.46
C VAL A 432 11.18 9.33 14.49
N PRO A 433 10.37 10.02 15.31
CA PRO A 433 10.88 11.08 16.19
C PRO A 433 11.69 10.58 17.38
N LEU A 434 11.57 9.30 17.74
CA LEU A 434 12.28 8.67 18.85
C LEU A 434 13.18 7.57 18.31
N ALA A 435 14.48 7.76 18.46
CA ALA A 435 15.46 6.72 18.15
C ALA A 435 15.42 5.63 19.22
N THR A 436 15.58 4.37 18.81
CA THR A 436 15.75 3.25 19.73
C THR A 436 17.17 2.70 19.70
N PRO A 437 17.76 2.37 20.88
CA PRO A 437 19.03 1.65 20.95
C PRO A 437 18.91 0.18 20.54
N ARG A 438 17.72 -0.42 20.63
CA ARG A 438 17.46 -1.83 20.37
C ARG A 438 16.63 -1.98 19.10
N PRO A 439 17.11 -2.68 18.07
CA PRO A 439 16.35 -2.78 16.83
C PRO A 439 14.99 -3.47 17.04
N VAL A 440 13.94 -2.91 16.46
CA VAL A 440 12.55 -3.37 16.66
C VAL A 440 11.98 -3.92 15.35
N LEU A 441 11.23 -5.02 15.43
CA LEU A 441 10.37 -5.52 14.36
C LEU A 441 8.89 -5.30 14.73
N GLY A 442 8.16 -4.50 13.96
CA GLY A 442 6.70 -4.44 14.01
C GLY A 442 6.11 -5.41 13.00
N VAL A 443 5.33 -6.42 13.44
CA VAL A 443 4.83 -7.50 12.57
C VAL A 443 3.54 -7.15 11.81
N GLY A 444 2.97 -5.98 12.06
CA GLY A 444 1.75 -5.47 11.42
C GLY A 444 0.47 -6.11 11.93
N ALA A 445 -0.62 -5.82 11.20
CA ALA A 445 -1.95 -6.42 11.39
C ALA A 445 -2.13 -7.67 10.50
N GLU A 446 -3.30 -8.30 10.53
CA GLU A 446 -3.62 -9.45 9.67
C GLU A 446 -4.00 -9.03 8.24
N LEU A 447 -4.81 -7.97 8.10
CA LEU A 447 -5.24 -7.47 6.80
C LEU A 447 -4.22 -6.50 6.23
N LYS A 448 -4.10 -6.50 4.89
CA LYS A 448 -3.24 -5.59 4.12
C LYS A 448 -1.81 -5.46 4.67
N ASN A 449 -1.29 -6.55 5.24
CA ASN A 449 -0.13 -6.57 6.11
C ASN A 449 1.11 -5.94 5.46
N THR A 450 1.83 -5.21 6.31
CA THR A 450 3.23 -4.85 6.16
C THR A 450 3.93 -5.16 7.48
N PHE A 451 5.23 -5.44 7.44
CA PHE A 451 6.08 -5.39 8.63
C PHE A 451 6.99 -4.17 8.58
N CYS A 452 7.57 -3.80 9.71
CA CYS A 452 8.48 -2.66 9.80
C CYS A 452 9.70 -3.02 10.64
N LEU A 453 10.89 -2.75 10.11
CA LEU A 453 12.14 -2.85 10.87
C LEU A 453 12.56 -1.44 11.30
N LEU A 454 12.85 -1.24 12.57
CA LEU A 454 13.34 0.04 13.10
C LEU A 454 14.78 -0.13 13.58
N ARG A 455 15.66 0.76 13.12
CA ARG A 455 17.06 0.85 13.56
C ARG A 455 17.43 2.31 13.79
N GLY A 456 17.77 2.67 15.03
CA GLY A 456 17.90 4.08 15.41
C GLY A 456 16.57 4.79 15.24
N ASP A 457 16.55 5.83 14.41
CA ASP A 457 15.36 6.62 14.06
C ASP A 457 14.79 6.27 12.66
N GLN A 458 15.26 5.20 12.02
CA GLN A 458 14.85 4.85 10.66
C GLN A 458 13.91 3.65 10.63
N ALA A 459 12.65 3.86 10.27
CA ALA A 459 11.63 2.83 10.14
C ALA A 459 11.49 2.35 8.68
N PHE A 460 11.85 1.11 8.42
CA PHE A 460 11.80 0.45 7.11
C PHE A 460 10.52 -0.38 6.97
N VAL A 461 9.45 0.27 6.50
CA VAL A 461 8.19 -0.40 6.19
C VAL A 461 8.36 -1.27 4.94
N SER A 462 7.95 -2.53 5.03
CA SER A 462 8.02 -3.50 3.94
C SER A 462 7.16 -3.09 2.75
N HIS A 463 7.35 -3.78 1.62
CA HIS A 463 6.32 -3.80 0.58
C HIS A 463 5.04 -4.46 1.14
N HIS A 464 3.92 -4.21 0.47
CA HIS A 464 2.64 -4.83 0.82
C HIS A 464 2.72 -6.36 0.68
N ILE A 465 2.37 -7.08 1.74
CA ILE A 465 2.37 -8.55 1.75
C ILE A 465 1.00 -9.11 1.31
N GLY A 466 -0.08 -8.42 1.67
CA GLY A 466 -1.46 -8.87 1.48
C GLY A 466 -2.11 -9.29 2.79
N ASP A 467 -3.21 -10.03 2.72
CA ASP A 467 -3.92 -10.50 3.90
C ASP A 467 -3.27 -11.80 4.42
N LEU A 468 -2.84 -11.84 5.68
CA LEU A 468 -2.21 -13.01 6.31
C LEU A 468 -3.27 -14.07 6.68
N ALA A 469 -3.84 -14.71 5.67
CA ALA A 469 -4.95 -15.64 5.84
C ALA A 469 -4.58 -17.12 5.62
N ASN A 470 -3.39 -17.42 5.07
CA ASN A 470 -3.00 -18.76 4.66
C ASN A 470 -1.49 -19.01 4.72
N ALA A 471 -1.07 -20.23 4.39
CA ALA A 471 0.33 -20.64 4.45
C ALA A 471 1.21 -19.96 3.38
N GLU A 472 0.67 -19.62 2.19
CA GLU A 472 1.41 -18.85 1.19
C GLU A 472 1.75 -17.44 1.70
N THR A 473 0.74 -16.73 2.21
CA THR A 473 0.87 -15.35 2.73
C THR A 473 1.77 -15.27 3.95
N LEU A 474 1.70 -16.27 4.85
CA LEU A 474 2.62 -16.36 6.00
C LEU A 474 4.06 -16.66 5.58
N ARG A 475 4.31 -17.57 4.63
CA ARG A 475 5.66 -17.81 4.08
C ARG A 475 6.22 -16.57 3.41
N ALA A 476 5.38 -15.90 2.63
CA ALA A 476 5.68 -14.63 2.01
C ALA A 476 6.14 -13.60 3.05
N PHE A 477 5.39 -13.46 4.14
CA PHE A 477 5.73 -12.59 5.26
C PHE A 477 7.08 -12.95 5.91
N THR A 478 7.28 -14.20 6.33
CA THR A 478 8.48 -14.62 7.07
C THR A 478 9.74 -14.56 6.20
N ASP A 479 9.67 -14.95 4.93
CA ASP A 479 10.76 -14.79 3.97
C ASP A 479 11.12 -13.32 3.76
N GLY A 480 10.10 -12.45 3.73
CA GLY A 480 10.25 -11.00 3.63
C GLY A 480 11.00 -10.42 4.82
N VAL A 481 10.58 -10.75 6.04
CA VAL A 481 11.24 -10.31 7.28
C VAL A 481 12.70 -10.78 7.27
N ALA A 482 12.93 -12.06 7.03
CA ALA A 482 14.29 -12.62 7.03
C ALA A 482 15.17 -11.96 5.94
N HIS A 483 14.61 -11.67 4.76
CA HIS A 483 15.36 -11.02 3.69
C HIS A 483 15.71 -9.57 4.01
N LEU A 484 14.74 -8.75 4.44
CA LEU A 484 15.00 -7.34 4.74
C LEU A 484 15.86 -7.17 6.00
N SER A 485 15.70 -8.02 7.02
CA SER A 485 16.60 -8.04 8.19
C SER A 485 18.06 -8.27 7.79
N ARG A 486 18.32 -9.21 6.88
CA ARG A 486 19.69 -9.44 6.37
C ARG A 486 20.19 -8.27 5.51
N LEU A 487 19.33 -7.71 4.67
CA LEU A 487 19.69 -6.65 3.73
C LEU A 487 20.00 -5.33 4.45
N LEU A 488 19.27 -5.04 5.52
CA LEU A 488 19.39 -3.84 6.34
C LEU A 488 20.25 -4.06 7.59
N ASP A 489 20.82 -5.25 7.77
CA ASP A 489 21.60 -5.66 8.95
C ASP A 489 20.88 -5.27 10.26
N VAL A 490 19.59 -5.64 10.32
CA VAL A 490 18.73 -5.45 11.48
C VAL A 490 18.45 -6.80 12.08
N VAL A 491 19.00 -7.05 13.27
CA VAL A 491 18.65 -8.20 14.11
C VAL A 491 17.71 -7.68 15.19
N PRO A 492 16.39 -7.96 15.10
CA PRO A 492 15.44 -7.45 16.08
C PRO A 492 15.71 -8.02 17.47
N GLU A 493 15.77 -7.15 18.47
CA GLU A 493 15.79 -7.52 19.89
C GLU A 493 14.41 -7.37 20.53
N VAL A 494 13.55 -6.55 19.91
CA VAL A 494 12.17 -6.30 20.30
C VAL A 494 11.24 -6.62 19.13
N VAL A 495 10.13 -7.29 19.40
CA VAL A 495 9.08 -7.59 18.43
C VAL A 495 7.77 -7.01 18.91
N ALA A 496 7.29 -5.98 18.21
CA ALA A 496 6.01 -5.35 18.46
C ALA A 496 4.91 -6.01 17.62
N HIS A 497 3.80 -6.38 18.26
CA HIS A 497 2.69 -7.10 17.61
C HIS A 497 1.33 -6.57 18.05
N ASP A 498 0.29 -6.89 17.28
CA ASP A 498 -1.09 -6.59 17.67
C ASP A 498 -1.49 -7.46 18.87
N VAL A 499 -2.33 -6.92 19.75
CA VAL A 499 -2.89 -7.66 20.90
C VAL A 499 -3.93 -8.70 20.52
N HIS A 500 -4.39 -8.74 19.25
CA HIS A 500 -5.29 -9.78 18.78
C HIS A 500 -4.61 -11.17 18.81
N PRO A 501 -5.11 -12.12 19.62
CA PRO A 501 -4.42 -13.39 19.85
C PRO A 501 -4.42 -14.32 18.62
N GLU A 502 -5.41 -14.20 17.74
CA GLU A 502 -5.55 -15.13 16.61
C GLU A 502 -4.79 -14.74 15.34
N TYR A 503 -4.26 -13.51 15.26
CA TYR A 503 -3.53 -13.07 14.07
C TYR A 503 -2.30 -13.93 13.83
N LEU A 504 -2.09 -14.35 12.57
CA LEU A 504 -0.92 -15.15 12.21
C LEU A 504 0.39 -14.41 12.49
N SER A 505 0.42 -13.08 12.29
CA SER A 505 1.58 -12.24 12.64
C SER A 505 1.87 -12.25 14.14
N THR A 506 0.83 -12.16 14.98
CA THR A 506 0.95 -12.20 16.45
C THR A 506 1.41 -13.57 16.93
N LYS A 507 0.80 -14.66 16.45
CA LYS A 507 1.24 -16.03 16.79
C LYS A 507 2.70 -16.26 16.42
N TRP A 508 3.09 -15.87 15.20
CA TRP A 508 4.47 -15.95 14.75
C TRP A 508 5.42 -15.12 15.63
N ALA A 509 5.04 -13.91 16.02
CA ALA A 509 5.85 -13.05 16.89
C ALA A 509 6.08 -13.69 18.27
N LEU A 510 5.03 -14.27 18.87
CA LEU A 510 5.09 -14.92 20.19
C LEU A 510 5.88 -16.24 20.17
N ASP A 511 5.97 -16.91 19.02
CA ASP A 511 6.75 -18.13 18.83
C ASP A 511 8.27 -17.88 18.69
N LEU A 512 8.70 -16.62 18.53
CA LEU A 512 10.12 -16.28 18.44
C LEU A 512 10.83 -16.41 19.80
N SER A 513 12.01 -17.03 19.80
CA SER A 513 12.90 -17.06 20.97
C SER A 513 13.83 -15.84 21.00
N ASP A 514 14.37 -15.55 22.17
CA ASP A 514 15.44 -14.56 22.36
C ASP A 514 15.10 -13.11 21.95
N VAL A 515 13.80 -12.79 21.91
CA VAL A 515 13.29 -11.42 21.69
C VAL A 515 12.34 -11.01 22.82
N GLU A 516 12.23 -9.70 23.03
CA GLU A 516 11.20 -9.11 23.88
C GLU A 516 9.95 -8.81 23.06
N CYS A 517 8.80 -9.35 23.44
CA CYS A 517 7.53 -9.07 22.77
C CYS A 517 6.80 -7.89 23.41
N VAL A 518 6.34 -6.96 22.58
CA VAL A 518 5.56 -5.78 23.00
C VAL A 518 4.20 -5.80 22.33
N GLY A 519 3.15 -6.02 23.14
CA GLY A 519 1.77 -5.89 22.69
C GLY A 519 1.38 -4.43 22.47
N VAL A 520 0.90 -4.11 21.27
CA VAL A 520 0.43 -2.79 20.88
C VAL A 520 -1.03 -2.89 20.46
N GLN A 521 -1.88 -2.02 21.02
CA GLN A 521 -3.29 -2.00 20.66
C GLN A 521 -3.47 -1.49 19.23
N HIS A 522 -4.36 -2.14 18.46
CA HIS A 522 -4.58 -1.86 17.04
C HIS A 522 -4.79 -0.37 16.70
N HIS A 523 -5.71 0.30 17.39
CA HIS A 523 -6.05 1.71 17.14
C HIS A 523 -4.99 2.66 17.68
N HIS A 524 -4.30 2.28 18.76
CA HIS A 524 -3.10 2.98 19.21
C HIS A 524 -2.01 2.93 18.15
N ALA A 525 -1.79 1.78 17.49
CA ALA A 525 -0.84 1.67 16.39
C ALA A 525 -1.23 2.54 15.19
N HIS A 526 -2.52 2.56 14.77
CA HIS A 526 -3.00 3.47 13.73
C HIS A 526 -2.62 4.93 14.02
N LEU A 527 -2.95 5.41 15.22
CA LEU A 527 -2.69 6.80 15.63
C LEU A 527 -1.21 7.09 15.84
N ALA A 528 -0.47 6.18 16.48
CA ALA A 528 0.97 6.32 16.70
C ALA A 528 1.74 6.35 15.38
N GLY A 529 1.30 5.57 14.37
CA GLY A 529 1.86 5.64 13.02
C GLY A 529 1.69 7.02 12.39
N CYS A 530 0.50 7.64 12.55
CA CYS A 530 0.22 8.99 12.09
C CYS A 530 1.10 10.03 12.82
N LEU A 531 1.19 9.96 14.14
CA LEU A 531 2.06 10.85 14.92
C LEU A 531 3.53 10.70 14.51
N ALA A 532 4.02 9.47 14.37
CA ALA A 532 5.41 9.19 14.05
C ALA A 532 5.84 9.74 12.68
N GLU A 533 5.04 9.57 11.63
CA GLU A 533 5.40 10.10 10.30
C GLU A 533 5.36 11.64 10.21
N HIS A 534 4.73 12.31 11.17
CA HIS A 534 4.73 13.78 11.33
C HIS A 534 5.77 14.28 12.34
N GLY A 535 6.54 13.39 12.98
CA GLY A 535 7.54 13.74 13.98
C GLY A 535 6.95 14.19 15.33
N GLU A 536 5.70 13.81 15.63
CA GLU A 536 4.97 14.25 16.81
C GLU A 536 5.21 13.33 18.01
N THR A 537 5.78 13.89 19.08
CA THR A 537 6.03 13.18 20.35
C THR A 537 5.03 13.55 21.44
N GLY A 538 4.37 14.70 21.30
CA GLY A 538 3.38 15.19 22.25
C GLY A 538 2.07 14.39 22.21
N HIS A 539 1.22 14.64 23.19
CA HIS A 539 -0.14 14.10 23.19
C HIS A 539 -1.04 14.84 22.19
N ALA A 540 -1.90 14.09 21.52
CA ALA A 540 -2.94 14.58 20.62
C ALA A 540 -4.30 13.94 20.97
N ILE A 541 -5.39 14.52 20.46
CA ILE A 541 -6.64 13.77 20.35
C ILE A 541 -6.55 12.87 19.11
N GLY A 542 -6.84 11.59 19.23
CA GLY A 542 -6.84 10.65 18.12
C GLY A 542 -8.25 10.23 17.77
N ILE A 543 -8.65 10.33 16.51
CA ILE A 543 -9.89 9.73 15.99
C ILE A 543 -9.52 8.50 15.18
N ALA A 544 -9.91 7.31 15.67
CA ALA A 544 -9.64 6.05 15.00
C ALA A 544 -10.95 5.44 14.48
N CYS A 545 -11.18 5.54 13.18
CA CYS A 545 -12.37 4.98 12.51
C CYS A 545 -11.95 3.83 11.59
N ASP A 546 -12.36 2.61 11.92
CA ASP A 546 -11.92 1.39 11.26
C ASP A 546 -13.02 0.33 11.18
N GLY A 547 -12.75 -0.78 10.50
CA GLY A 547 -13.62 -1.93 10.40
C GLY A 547 -13.67 -2.74 11.69
N THR A 548 -12.54 -3.26 12.16
CA THR A 548 -12.47 -4.12 13.35
C THR A 548 -11.07 -4.05 13.95
N GLY A 549 -10.96 -3.72 15.23
CA GLY A 549 -9.72 -3.95 15.98
C GLY A 549 -10.01 -4.47 17.39
N PHE A 550 -9.10 -5.28 17.93
CA PHE A 550 -9.29 -5.91 19.23
C PHE A 550 -9.20 -4.86 20.35
N GLY A 551 -10.28 -4.69 21.10
CA GLY A 551 -10.34 -3.81 22.24
C GLY A 551 -9.72 -4.43 23.49
N THR A 552 -9.20 -3.59 24.38
CA THR A 552 -8.60 -4.06 25.66
C THR A 552 -9.62 -4.63 26.64
N ASP A 553 -10.91 -4.48 26.36
CA ASP A 553 -12.04 -4.94 27.16
C ASP A 553 -12.79 -6.13 26.52
N GLY A 554 -12.23 -6.70 25.44
CA GLY A 554 -12.85 -7.79 24.68
C GLY A 554 -13.96 -7.34 23.72
N THR A 555 -14.26 -6.04 23.62
CA THR A 555 -15.14 -5.49 22.58
C THR A 555 -14.38 -5.22 21.28
N LEU A 556 -15.07 -5.24 20.14
CA LEU A 556 -14.48 -4.96 18.84
C LEU A 556 -14.57 -3.45 18.54
N TRP A 557 -13.44 -2.76 18.61
CA TRP A 557 -13.36 -1.31 18.40
C TRP A 557 -13.31 -0.95 16.91
N GLY A 558 -13.58 0.32 16.60
CA GLY A 558 -13.48 0.87 15.24
C GLY A 558 -14.13 2.24 15.05
N GLY A 559 -14.53 2.92 16.13
CA GLY A 559 -15.17 4.23 16.08
C GLY A 559 -14.84 4.99 17.35
N GLU A 560 -13.54 5.24 17.56
CA GLU A 560 -12.97 5.61 18.85
C GLU A 560 -12.39 7.02 18.83
N ILE A 561 -12.44 7.70 19.97
CA ILE A 561 -11.70 8.93 20.25
C ILE A 561 -10.80 8.71 21.46
N PHE A 562 -9.52 9.02 21.31
CA PHE A 562 -8.49 8.84 22.33
C PHE A 562 -7.81 10.17 22.69
N ASP A 563 -7.27 10.26 23.91
CA ASP A 563 -6.11 11.10 24.22
C ASP A 563 -4.88 10.20 24.10
N VAL A 564 -4.01 10.48 23.13
CA VAL A 564 -3.00 9.53 22.65
C VAL A 564 -1.63 10.19 22.55
N SER A 565 -0.58 9.44 22.88
CA SER A 565 0.82 9.72 22.57
C SER A 565 1.45 8.49 21.91
N LEU A 566 2.75 8.57 21.57
CA LEU A 566 3.46 7.40 21.07
C LEU A 566 3.51 6.26 22.11
N ALA A 567 3.63 6.56 23.41
CA ALA A 567 3.80 5.54 24.44
C ALA A 567 2.47 4.97 24.99
N ALA A 568 1.43 5.81 25.08
CA ALA A 568 0.21 5.50 25.81
C ALA A 568 -1.05 6.07 25.16
N PHE A 569 -2.21 5.54 25.56
CA PHE A 569 -3.51 6.06 25.15
C PHE A 569 -4.53 6.00 26.29
N ASP A 570 -5.54 6.86 26.22
CA ASP A 570 -6.72 6.85 27.06
C ASP A 570 -7.97 6.98 26.19
N ARG A 571 -8.94 6.07 26.35
CA ARG A 571 -10.18 6.03 25.55
C ARG A 571 -11.13 7.08 26.10
N VAL A 572 -11.41 8.11 25.32
CA VAL A 572 -12.22 9.29 25.72
C VAL A 572 -13.67 9.12 25.30
N ALA A 573 -13.92 8.67 24.07
CA ALA A 573 -15.26 8.42 23.56
C ALA A 573 -15.25 7.27 22.54
N HIS A 574 -16.41 6.70 22.27
CA HIS A 574 -16.59 5.66 21.27
C HIS A 574 -18.02 5.67 20.71
N LEU A 575 -18.23 5.14 19.50
CA LEU A 575 -19.60 4.91 19.00
C LEU A 575 -20.37 3.99 19.93
N GLU A 576 -21.69 4.18 20.01
CA GLU A 576 -22.58 3.33 20.79
C GLU A 576 -22.35 1.83 20.51
N PRO A 577 -22.19 0.98 21.54
CA PRO A 577 -21.96 -0.45 21.35
C PRO A 577 -23.19 -1.15 20.77
N VAL A 578 -22.99 -1.95 19.72
CA VAL A 578 -24.04 -2.76 19.08
C VAL A 578 -23.61 -4.22 19.00
N PRO A 579 -24.50 -5.20 19.24
CA PRO A 579 -24.19 -6.61 19.02
C PRO A 579 -23.93 -6.89 17.54
N LEU A 580 -23.00 -7.80 17.25
CA LEU A 580 -22.61 -8.20 15.90
C LEU A 580 -23.03 -9.67 15.65
N PRO A 581 -24.29 -9.91 15.23
CA PRO A 581 -24.85 -11.26 15.17
C PRO A 581 -24.15 -12.13 14.12
N GLY A 582 -23.54 -13.23 14.57
CA GLY A 582 -22.76 -14.12 13.71
C GLY A 582 -21.28 -13.73 13.54
N GLY A 583 -20.79 -12.76 14.30
CA GLY A 583 -19.38 -12.38 14.36
C GLY A 583 -18.79 -12.04 12.99
N ALA A 584 -17.77 -12.76 12.54
CA ALA A 584 -17.12 -12.55 11.25
C ALA A 584 -18.09 -12.65 10.05
N THR A 585 -19.21 -13.38 10.18
CA THR A 585 -20.22 -13.46 9.11
C THR A 585 -20.86 -12.10 8.84
N ALA A 586 -21.07 -11.29 9.88
CA ALA A 586 -21.66 -9.95 9.74
C ALA A 586 -20.76 -8.96 8.99
N ILE A 587 -19.45 -9.24 8.91
CA ILE A 587 -18.53 -8.48 8.05
C ILE A 587 -18.86 -8.76 6.58
N ARG A 588 -19.10 -10.03 6.21
CA ARG A 588 -19.44 -10.42 4.84
C ARG A 588 -20.89 -10.14 4.45
N GLU A 589 -21.76 -10.05 5.45
CA GLU A 589 -23.21 -9.88 5.30
C GLU A 589 -23.69 -8.60 6.04
N PRO A 590 -23.42 -7.39 5.51
CA PRO A 590 -23.86 -6.10 6.06
C PRO A 590 -25.31 -6.04 6.59
N TRP A 591 -26.25 -6.75 5.95
CA TRP A 591 -27.65 -6.81 6.38
C TRP A 591 -27.81 -7.30 7.84
N ARG A 592 -26.88 -8.12 8.36
CA ARG A 592 -26.87 -8.56 9.76
C ARG A 592 -26.60 -7.42 10.74
N THR A 593 -25.74 -6.49 10.35
CA THR A 593 -25.45 -5.30 11.15
C THR A 593 -26.62 -4.32 11.08
N ALA A 594 -27.26 -4.18 9.92
CA ALA A 594 -28.51 -3.44 9.79
C ALA A 594 -29.62 -4.02 10.70
N ALA A 595 -29.78 -5.34 10.71
CA ALA A 595 -30.69 -6.05 11.60
C ALA A 595 -30.42 -5.76 13.09
N ALA A 596 -29.14 -5.73 13.49
CA ALA A 596 -28.76 -5.39 14.86
C ALA A 596 -29.17 -3.95 15.23
N TRP A 597 -28.98 -2.98 14.33
CA TRP A 597 -29.43 -1.61 14.56
C TRP A 597 -30.95 -1.47 14.63
N LEU A 598 -31.71 -2.14 13.75
CA LEU A 598 -33.17 -2.16 13.84
C LEU A 598 -33.65 -2.70 15.19
N TRP A 599 -33.05 -3.80 15.64
CA TRP A 599 -33.36 -4.39 16.94
C TRP A 599 -33.03 -3.44 18.10
N THR A 600 -31.83 -2.82 18.10
CA THR A 600 -31.42 -1.84 19.12
C THR A 600 -32.38 -0.64 19.20
N LEU A 601 -32.92 -0.22 18.05
CA LEU A 601 -33.87 0.89 17.96
C LEU A 601 -35.33 0.49 18.26
N GLY A 602 -35.62 -0.80 18.43
CA GLY A 602 -36.99 -1.31 18.55
C GLY A 602 -37.81 -1.18 17.26
N GLU A 603 -37.14 -1.08 16.11
CA GLU A 603 -37.76 -0.95 14.80
C GLU A 603 -38.18 -2.32 14.24
N PRO A 604 -39.30 -2.41 13.50
CA PRO A 604 -39.76 -3.67 12.96
C PRO A 604 -38.73 -4.21 11.94
N MET A 605 -38.36 -5.48 12.12
CA MET A 605 -37.47 -6.18 11.19
C MET A 605 -38.26 -6.84 10.05
N PRO A 606 -37.68 -6.94 8.85
CA PRO A 606 -38.22 -7.77 7.78
C PRO A 606 -38.40 -9.23 8.25
N PRO A 607 -39.47 -9.95 7.84
CA PRO A 607 -39.70 -11.34 8.24
C PRO A 607 -38.54 -12.28 7.94
N GLU A 608 -37.81 -12.05 6.84
CA GLU A 608 -36.61 -12.78 6.44
C GLU A 608 -35.45 -12.66 7.45
N TRP A 609 -35.44 -11.62 8.29
CA TRP A 609 -34.42 -11.41 9.31
C TRP A 609 -34.84 -11.90 10.71
N ALA A 610 -36.02 -12.52 10.85
CA ALA A 610 -36.57 -12.94 12.14
C ALA A 610 -35.63 -13.86 12.94
N THR A 611 -34.86 -14.72 12.27
CA THR A 611 -33.85 -15.58 12.93
C THR A 611 -32.75 -14.76 13.60
N ILE A 612 -32.33 -13.64 13.01
CA ILE A 612 -31.37 -12.72 13.62
C ILE A 612 -32.01 -11.98 14.79
N GLY A 613 -33.27 -11.58 14.69
CA GLY A 613 -34.02 -11.02 15.84
C GLY A 613 -34.02 -11.98 17.03
N ALA A 614 -34.36 -13.25 16.81
CA ALA A 614 -34.33 -14.28 17.86
C ALA A 614 -32.93 -14.51 18.46
N LEU A 615 -31.88 -14.42 17.64
CA LEU A 615 -30.48 -14.47 18.10
C LEU A 615 -30.13 -13.29 19.00
N LEU A 616 -30.60 -12.09 18.65
CA LEU A 616 -30.39 -10.87 19.44
C LEU A 616 -31.18 -10.89 20.76
N ASP A 617 -32.40 -11.42 20.76
CA ASP A 617 -33.16 -11.66 21.99
C ASP A 617 -32.48 -12.70 22.90
N ALA A 618 -31.88 -13.75 22.31
CA ALA A 618 -31.07 -14.71 23.04
C ALA A 618 -29.78 -14.10 23.60
N HIS A 619 -29.17 -13.15 22.88
CA HIS A 619 -28.04 -12.35 23.38
C HIS A 619 -28.44 -11.49 24.57
N ALA A 620 -29.53 -10.71 24.45
CA ALA A 620 -30.03 -9.83 25.50
C ALA A 620 -30.41 -10.57 26.78
N SER A 621 -30.90 -11.82 26.65
CA SER A 621 -31.19 -12.71 27.78
C SER A 621 -29.97 -13.47 28.32
N GLY A 622 -28.78 -13.26 27.75
CA GLY A 622 -27.53 -13.93 28.14
C GLY A 622 -27.43 -15.40 27.73
N ARG A 623 -28.41 -15.94 26.99
CA ARG A 623 -28.43 -17.34 26.56
C ARG A 623 -27.43 -17.64 25.46
N LEU A 624 -27.21 -16.69 24.56
CA LEU A 624 -26.28 -16.84 23.44
C LEU A 624 -25.53 -15.52 23.17
N PRO A 625 -24.46 -15.23 23.94
CA PRO A 625 -23.69 -14.00 23.79
C PRO A 625 -23.18 -13.81 22.36
N GLN A 626 -23.33 -12.60 21.83
CA GLN A 626 -22.75 -12.17 20.56
C GLN A 626 -21.60 -11.19 20.85
N PRO A 627 -20.56 -11.13 20.00
CA PRO A 627 -19.55 -10.09 20.11
C PRO A 627 -20.21 -8.71 19.97
N VAL A 628 -19.69 -7.73 20.71
CA VAL A 628 -20.17 -6.34 20.67
C VAL A 628 -19.14 -5.49 19.96
N THR A 629 -19.59 -4.56 19.14
CA THR A 629 -18.72 -3.66 18.37
C THR A 629 -19.10 -2.19 18.53
N THR A 630 -18.09 -1.33 18.47
CA THR A 630 -18.19 0.13 18.39
C THR A 630 -17.65 0.66 17.05
N SER A 631 -17.71 -0.19 16.01
CA SER A 631 -17.06 0.06 14.72
C SER A 631 -17.81 1.05 13.82
N ALA A 632 -17.08 2.06 13.33
CA ALA A 632 -17.56 2.95 12.28
C ALA A 632 -17.74 2.20 10.96
N GLY A 633 -16.83 1.29 10.58
CA GLY A 633 -16.98 0.49 9.37
C GLY A 633 -18.26 -0.35 9.37
N ARG A 634 -18.61 -0.95 10.52
CA ARG A 634 -19.86 -1.70 10.67
C ARG A 634 -21.09 -0.78 10.63
N LEU A 635 -21.00 0.45 11.15
CA LEU A 635 -22.06 1.45 10.99
C LEU A 635 -22.28 1.82 9.52
N PHE A 636 -21.21 2.02 8.74
CA PHE A 636 -21.29 2.22 7.28
C PHE A 636 -21.95 1.04 6.58
N ASP A 637 -21.54 -0.20 6.90
CA ASP A 637 -22.13 -1.42 6.34
C ASP A 637 -23.64 -1.50 6.61
N ALA A 638 -24.06 -1.19 7.84
CA ALA A 638 -25.46 -1.18 8.22
C ALA A 638 -26.27 -0.14 7.43
N VAL A 639 -25.78 1.09 7.30
CA VAL A 639 -26.46 2.14 6.54
C VAL A 639 -26.52 1.80 5.05
N ALA A 640 -25.46 1.21 4.48
CA ALA A 640 -25.45 0.75 3.10
C ALA A 640 -26.50 -0.34 2.85
N ALA A 641 -26.62 -1.33 3.74
CA ALA A 641 -27.65 -2.37 3.65
C ALA A 641 -29.07 -1.79 3.81
N LEU A 642 -29.30 -0.90 4.77
CA LEU A 642 -30.59 -0.22 4.96
C LEU A 642 -31.01 0.60 3.73
N CYS A 643 -30.04 1.20 3.03
CA CYS A 643 -30.28 1.92 1.79
C CYS A 643 -30.47 1.01 0.56
N GLY A 644 -30.37 -0.32 0.72
CA GLY A 644 -30.44 -1.28 -0.38
C GLY A 644 -29.24 -1.24 -1.33
N VAL A 645 -28.09 -0.71 -0.87
CA VAL A 645 -26.87 -0.60 -1.68
C VAL A 645 -26.16 -1.94 -1.76
N ARG A 646 -25.96 -2.60 -0.61
CA ARG A 646 -25.21 -3.86 -0.55
C ARG A 646 -25.55 -4.67 0.71
N ASP A 647 -26.03 -5.89 0.51
CA ASP A 647 -26.32 -6.83 1.60
C ASP A 647 -25.20 -7.85 1.84
N ARG A 648 -24.37 -8.12 0.82
CA ARG A 648 -23.23 -9.05 0.89
C ARG A 648 -22.04 -8.47 0.16
N ILE A 649 -20.86 -8.53 0.77
CA ILE A 649 -19.62 -8.03 0.19
C ILE A 649 -18.74 -9.16 -0.35
N THR A 650 -17.96 -8.86 -1.39
CA THR A 650 -16.94 -9.73 -2.00
C THR A 650 -15.52 -9.29 -1.66
N TYR A 651 -15.34 -8.07 -1.17
CA TYR A 651 -14.07 -7.56 -0.65
C TYR A 651 -14.28 -6.61 0.53
N GLU A 652 -13.26 -6.47 1.38
CA GLU A 652 -13.31 -5.65 2.58
C GLU A 652 -13.65 -4.18 2.27
N GLY A 653 -14.60 -3.62 3.04
CA GLY A 653 -15.04 -2.22 2.91
C GLY A 653 -15.96 -1.93 1.72
N GLN A 654 -16.35 -2.93 0.91
CA GLN A 654 -17.13 -2.70 -0.32
C GLN A 654 -18.42 -1.89 -0.09
N ALA A 655 -19.23 -2.24 0.91
CA ALA A 655 -20.51 -1.55 1.16
C ALA A 655 -20.29 -0.08 1.56
N ALA A 656 -19.29 0.19 2.41
CA ALA A 656 -18.89 1.55 2.77
C ALA A 656 -18.39 2.36 1.56
N ILE A 657 -17.57 1.75 0.69
CA ILE A 657 -17.04 2.37 -0.53
C ILE A 657 -18.18 2.69 -1.52
N GLU A 658 -19.11 1.76 -1.72
CA GLU A 658 -20.25 1.98 -2.62
C GLU A 658 -21.19 3.07 -2.08
N LEU A 659 -21.39 3.14 -0.77
CA LEU A 659 -22.17 4.22 -0.16
C LEU A 659 -21.50 5.59 -0.33
N GLU A 660 -20.16 5.68 -0.18
CA GLU A 660 -19.40 6.90 -0.45
C GLU A 660 -19.60 7.40 -1.88
N ARG A 661 -19.54 6.49 -2.85
CA ARG A 661 -19.69 6.82 -4.28
C ARG A 661 -21.06 7.39 -4.64
N LEU A 662 -22.09 7.09 -3.84
CA LEU A 662 -23.45 7.59 -4.03
C LEU A 662 -23.66 9.00 -3.46
N VAL A 663 -22.74 9.54 -2.65
CA VAL A 663 -22.91 10.84 -1.98
C VAL A 663 -23.25 11.95 -2.97
N ALA A 664 -24.40 12.59 -2.79
CA ALA A 664 -24.85 13.71 -3.61
C ALA A 664 -23.99 14.97 -3.37
N PRO A 665 -23.21 15.47 -4.36
CA PRO A 665 -22.23 16.54 -4.13
C PRO A 665 -22.81 17.91 -3.76
N ARG A 666 -24.12 18.11 -3.96
CA ARG A 666 -24.81 19.39 -3.70
C ARG A 666 -25.44 19.46 -2.31
N VAL A 667 -25.56 18.34 -1.62
CA VAL A 667 -26.09 18.31 -0.24
C VAL A 667 -25.01 18.84 0.70
N ARG A 668 -25.41 19.70 1.64
CA ARG A 668 -24.51 20.40 2.58
C ARG A 668 -24.94 20.25 4.03
N ASP A 669 -26.20 19.89 4.26
CA ASP A 669 -26.74 19.55 5.57
C ASP A 669 -26.50 18.08 5.92
N GLY A 670 -26.26 17.81 7.20
CA GLY A 670 -26.15 16.48 7.78
C GLY A 670 -27.25 16.20 8.79
N TYR A 671 -27.38 14.95 9.23
CA TYR A 671 -28.28 14.62 10.33
C TYR A 671 -27.77 15.25 11.64
N PRO A 672 -28.58 16.06 12.34
CA PRO A 672 -28.17 16.68 13.60
C PRO A 672 -28.14 15.62 14.69
N VAL A 673 -26.99 15.49 15.37
CA VAL A 673 -26.81 14.56 16.48
C VAL A 673 -26.26 15.32 17.67
N PRO A 674 -27.03 15.50 18.76
CA PRO A 674 -26.56 16.20 19.93
C PRO A 674 -25.49 15.36 20.65
N VAL A 675 -24.27 15.89 20.74
CA VAL A 675 -23.17 15.26 21.50
C VAL A 675 -23.09 15.88 22.88
N ALA A 676 -23.41 15.10 23.92
CA ALA A 676 -23.22 15.52 25.31
C ALA A 676 -21.88 15.02 25.84
N VAL A 677 -20.78 15.71 25.53
CA VAL A 677 -19.49 15.45 26.20
C VAL A 677 -19.48 16.21 27.53
N ALA A 678 -19.94 15.57 28.61
CA ALA A 678 -19.77 16.14 29.94
C ALA A 678 -18.27 16.18 30.30
N PRO A 679 -17.74 17.29 30.83
CA PRO A 679 -16.39 17.27 31.38
C PRO A 679 -16.32 16.26 32.54
N PRO A 680 -15.25 15.47 32.65
CA PRO A 680 -15.12 14.54 33.78
C PRO A 680 -15.21 15.31 35.09
N ALA A 681 -16.08 14.86 35.99
CA ALA A 681 -16.14 15.43 37.34
C ALA A 681 -14.77 15.26 38.01
N ARG A 682 -14.12 16.37 38.35
CA ARG A 682 -12.92 16.35 39.20
C ARG A 682 -13.35 15.91 40.60
N ASP A 683 -13.01 14.69 40.99
CA ASP A 683 -13.06 14.24 42.38
C ASP A 683 -11.79 14.75 43.11
N PRO A 684 -11.89 15.71 44.04
CA PRO A 684 -10.73 16.30 44.72
C PRO A 684 -9.98 15.32 45.64
N GLY A 685 -10.51 14.11 45.88
CA GLY A 685 -9.96 13.14 46.84
C GLY A 685 -9.21 11.95 46.24
N ARG A 686 -9.09 11.84 44.90
CA ARG A 686 -8.53 10.65 44.23
C ARG A 686 -7.14 10.94 43.62
N PRO A 687 -6.11 10.10 43.84
CA PRO A 687 -4.81 10.24 43.17
C PRO A 687 -4.97 10.24 41.64
N ALA A 688 -4.22 11.11 40.97
CA ALA A 688 -4.32 11.40 39.52
C ALA A 688 -4.06 10.17 38.62
N ASP A 689 -3.49 9.13 39.19
CA ASP A 689 -3.03 7.88 38.59
C ASP A 689 -4.15 6.86 38.34
N ARG A 690 -5.42 7.16 38.73
CA ARG A 690 -6.62 6.36 38.38
C ARG A 690 -7.87 7.18 38.04
N ALA A 691 -7.71 8.39 37.49
CA ALA A 691 -8.82 9.28 37.14
C ALA A 691 -9.26 9.16 35.67
N GLY A 692 -9.81 8.01 35.27
CA GLY A 692 -10.58 7.90 34.02
C GLY A 692 -12.07 7.96 34.33
N SER A 693 -12.78 8.99 33.86
CA SER A 693 -14.24 8.88 33.68
C SER A 693 -14.53 7.77 32.68
N ALA A 694 -15.69 7.12 32.77
CA ALA A 694 -16.11 6.18 31.73
C ALA A 694 -16.08 6.89 30.36
N PRO A 695 -15.59 6.24 29.28
CA PRO A 695 -15.64 6.81 27.94
C PRO A 695 -17.08 7.19 27.55
N VAL A 696 -17.22 8.28 26.81
CA VAL A 696 -18.53 8.75 26.35
C VAL A 696 -19.00 7.91 25.17
N ALA A 697 -20.19 7.32 25.25
CA ALA A 697 -20.84 6.66 24.12
C ALA A 697 -21.49 7.72 23.20
N LEU A 698 -21.04 7.79 21.95
CA LEU A 698 -21.55 8.67 20.92
C LEU A 698 -22.82 8.06 20.31
N PRO A 699 -23.94 8.81 20.22
CA PRO A 699 -25.26 8.26 19.93
C PRO A 699 -25.47 7.98 18.43
N ALA A 700 -24.76 6.97 17.92
CA ALA A 700 -24.88 6.52 16.53
C ALA A 700 -26.30 6.01 16.18
N SER A 701 -27.07 5.57 17.18
CA SER A 701 -28.50 5.26 17.03
C SER A 701 -29.32 6.43 16.46
N GLU A 702 -28.98 7.68 16.77
CA GLU A 702 -29.67 8.86 16.22
C GLU A 702 -29.41 9.03 14.72
N LEU A 703 -28.18 8.74 14.25
CA LEU A 703 -27.86 8.74 12.81
C LEU A 703 -28.69 7.69 12.08
N VAL A 704 -28.76 6.47 12.61
CA VAL A 704 -29.52 5.38 11.98
C VAL A 704 -31.01 5.68 11.99
N ARG A 705 -31.55 6.23 13.09
CA ARG A 705 -32.96 6.65 13.16
C ARG A 705 -33.27 7.71 12.09
N ALA A 706 -32.39 8.70 11.92
CA ALA A 706 -32.57 9.74 10.91
C ALA A 706 -32.52 9.17 9.48
N VAL A 707 -31.62 8.21 9.21
CA VAL A 707 -31.58 7.46 7.95
C VAL A 707 -32.91 6.74 7.70
N LEU A 708 -33.44 6.02 8.68
CA LEU A 708 -34.71 5.30 8.55
C LEU A 708 -35.89 6.26 8.31
N CYS A 709 -35.91 7.42 8.96
CA CYS A 709 -36.92 8.46 8.72
C CYS A 709 -36.88 8.95 7.27
N ASP A 710 -35.70 9.27 6.74
CA ASP A 710 -35.54 9.73 5.35
C ASP A 710 -35.92 8.63 4.34
N LEU A 711 -35.52 7.38 4.58
CA LEU A 711 -35.89 6.24 3.73
C LEU A 711 -37.41 6.02 3.70
N ARG A 712 -38.09 6.11 4.85
CA ARG A 712 -39.57 6.02 4.94
C ARG A 712 -40.27 7.19 4.25
N ALA A 713 -39.65 8.36 4.26
CA ALA A 713 -40.13 9.55 3.54
C ALA A 713 -39.84 9.50 2.03
N GLY A 714 -39.16 8.47 1.53
CA GLY A 714 -38.83 8.31 0.11
C GLY A 714 -37.71 9.23 -0.37
N VAL A 715 -36.85 9.71 0.54
CA VAL A 715 -35.67 10.50 0.18
C VAL A 715 -34.68 9.61 -0.60
N GLY A 716 -34.15 10.14 -1.70
CA GLY A 716 -33.22 9.38 -2.55
C GLY A 716 -31.93 9.01 -1.81
N VAL A 717 -31.45 7.77 -2.01
CA VAL A 717 -30.24 7.21 -1.38
C VAL A 717 -29.01 8.14 -1.49
N PRO A 718 -28.73 8.83 -2.61
CA PRO A 718 -27.64 9.79 -2.69
C PRO A 718 -27.68 10.92 -1.65
N VAL A 719 -28.89 11.38 -1.30
CA VAL A 719 -29.10 12.43 -0.29
C VAL A 719 -28.95 11.84 1.11
N VAL A 720 -29.50 10.65 1.36
CA VAL A 720 -29.33 9.91 2.63
C VAL A 720 -27.85 9.65 2.91
N ALA A 721 -27.11 9.15 1.92
CA ALA A 721 -25.67 8.93 2.01
C ALA A 721 -24.95 10.22 2.38
N ALA A 722 -25.22 11.33 1.69
CA ALA A 722 -24.60 12.62 2.00
C ALA A 722 -24.88 13.09 3.43
N ARG A 723 -26.16 13.06 3.86
CA ARG A 723 -26.56 13.49 5.20
C ARG A 723 -25.98 12.63 6.30
N PHE A 724 -25.87 11.32 6.07
CA PHE A 724 -25.22 10.39 6.99
C PHE A 724 -23.73 10.70 7.15
N HIS A 725 -22.99 10.87 6.05
CA HIS A 725 -21.56 11.21 6.11
C HIS A 725 -21.32 12.54 6.83
N ILE A 726 -22.09 13.57 6.51
CA ILE A 726 -21.97 14.90 7.13
C ILE A 726 -22.36 14.83 8.62
N GLY A 727 -23.42 14.10 8.97
CA GLY A 727 -23.87 13.93 10.35
C GLY A 727 -22.85 13.18 11.22
N LEU A 728 -22.28 12.08 10.69
CA LEU A 728 -21.19 11.36 11.35
C LEU A 728 -19.94 12.24 11.53
N ALA A 729 -19.56 13.00 10.49
CA ALA A 729 -18.44 13.93 10.57
C ALA A 729 -18.66 14.99 11.66
N ALA A 730 -19.83 15.63 11.71
CA ALA A 730 -20.16 16.63 12.72
C ALA A 730 -20.11 16.04 14.13
N MET A 731 -20.67 14.85 14.35
CA MET A 731 -20.62 14.15 15.63
C MET A 731 -19.17 13.88 16.09
N LEU A 732 -18.29 13.46 15.18
CA LEU A 732 -16.87 13.23 15.47
C LEU A 732 -16.12 14.54 15.77
N VAL A 733 -16.38 15.60 15.00
CA VAL A 733 -15.80 16.93 15.19
C VAL A 733 -16.18 17.50 16.56
N ASP A 734 -17.46 17.45 16.92
CA ASP A 734 -17.96 17.96 18.20
C ASP A 734 -17.32 17.21 19.37
N ALA A 735 -17.31 15.87 19.30
CA ALA A 735 -16.75 15.02 20.33
C ALA A 735 -15.23 15.22 20.50
N ALA A 736 -14.48 15.27 19.41
CA ALA A 736 -13.04 15.48 19.44
C ALA A 736 -12.67 16.90 19.89
N THR A 737 -13.44 17.92 19.50
CA THR A 737 -13.22 19.30 19.94
C THR A 737 -13.48 19.45 21.43
N ALA A 738 -14.54 18.84 21.96
CA ALA A 738 -14.81 18.82 23.39
C ALA A 738 -13.69 18.08 24.16
N ALA A 739 -13.22 16.94 23.65
CA ALA A 739 -12.09 16.21 24.22
C ALA A 739 -10.80 17.06 24.21
N ALA A 740 -10.50 17.72 23.10
CA ALA A 740 -9.32 18.58 22.94
C ALA A 740 -9.33 19.72 23.96
N ARG A 741 -10.46 20.42 24.10
CA ARG A 741 -10.65 21.49 25.10
C ARG A 741 -10.50 20.97 26.53
N ALA A 742 -11.11 19.82 26.85
CA ALA A 742 -11.06 19.24 28.19
C ALA A 742 -9.65 18.76 28.58
N ARG A 743 -8.86 18.31 27.61
CA ARG A 743 -7.48 17.79 27.80
C ARG A 743 -6.39 18.82 27.52
N GLY A 744 -6.75 20.02 27.07
CA GLY A 744 -5.80 21.07 26.69
C GLY A 744 -4.92 20.66 25.50
N ARG A 745 -5.49 19.99 24.50
CA ARG A 745 -4.80 19.60 23.25
C ARG A 745 -5.17 20.56 22.13
N ASP A 746 -4.20 20.85 21.27
CA ASP A 746 -4.38 21.66 20.05
C ASP A 746 -4.29 20.82 18.76
N THR A 747 -3.89 19.57 18.88
CA THR A 747 -3.57 18.67 17.77
C THR A 747 -4.53 17.48 17.76
N VAL A 748 -5.01 17.11 16.57
CA VAL A 748 -5.85 15.95 16.32
C VAL A 748 -5.25 15.07 15.24
N ALA A 749 -5.12 13.76 15.47
CA ALA A 749 -4.69 12.79 14.46
C ALA A 749 -5.88 11.95 13.97
N LEU A 750 -6.01 11.78 12.65
CA LEU A 750 -7.04 10.96 12.01
C LEU A 750 -6.40 9.70 11.40
N SER A 751 -6.87 8.52 11.80
CA SER A 751 -6.38 7.24 11.27
C SER A 751 -7.42 6.11 11.37
N GLY A 752 -7.13 4.96 10.80
CA GLY A 752 -8.05 3.84 10.62
C GLY A 752 -8.62 3.75 9.20
N GLY A 753 -8.98 2.54 8.77
CA GLY A 753 -9.32 2.23 7.37
C GLY A 753 -10.52 2.99 6.82
N VAL A 754 -11.44 3.46 7.67
CA VAL A 754 -12.62 4.23 7.23
C VAL A 754 -12.24 5.62 6.70
N PHE A 755 -11.11 6.19 7.12
CA PHE A 755 -10.62 7.46 6.56
C PHE A 755 -10.08 7.35 5.12
N ALA A 756 -10.08 6.16 4.51
CA ALA A 756 -9.98 6.02 3.05
C ALA A 756 -11.20 6.63 2.32
N ASN A 757 -12.32 6.82 3.03
CA ASN A 757 -13.48 7.58 2.59
C ASN A 757 -13.14 9.08 2.61
N LEU A 758 -13.00 9.68 1.42
CA LEU A 758 -12.57 11.06 1.28
C LEU A 758 -13.65 12.05 1.68
N VAL A 759 -14.93 11.68 1.55
CA VAL A 759 -16.05 12.52 2.00
C VAL A 759 -15.99 12.70 3.51
N LEU A 760 -15.81 11.60 4.26
CA LEU A 760 -15.67 11.65 5.71
C LEU A 760 -14.38 12.35 6.14
N LEU A 761 -13.24 11.96 5.55
CA LEU A 761 -11.94 12.55 5.86
C LEU A 761 -11.95 14.08 5.70
N GLU A 762 -12.44 14.58 4.56
CA GLU A 762 -12.46 16.00 4.27
C GLU A 762 -13.44 16.76 5.18
N ALA A 763 -14.61 16.17 5.47
CA ALA A 763 -15.60 16.78 6.37
C ALA A 763 -15.08 16.87 7.81
N VAL A 764 -14.49 15.81 8.36
CA VAL A 764 -13.93 15.79 9.72
C VAL A 764 -12.73 16.74 9.80
N ARG A 765 -11.80 16.67 8.84
CA ARG A 765 -10.63 17.55 8.81
C ARG A 765 -11.03 19.02 8.75
N SER A 766 -11.91 19.39 7.82
CA SER A 766 -12.36 20.79 7.68
C SER A 766 -13.07 21.29 8.92
N GLY A 767 -13.91 20.46 9.55
CA GLY A 767 -14.62 20.81 10.78
C GLY A 767 -13.66 21.06 11.95
N LEU A 768 -12.66 20.20 12.15
CA LEU A 768 -11.67 20.37 13.21
C LEU A 768 -10.76 21.59 12.98
N GLU A 769 -10.33 21.83 11.74
CA GLU A 769 -9.54 23.02 11.39
C GLU A 769 -10.34 24.31 11.61
N ALA A 770 -11.66 24.30 11.35
CA ALA A 770 -12.54 25.44 11.64
C ALA A 770 -12.67 25.73 13.14
N GLU A 771 -12.53 24.73 14.00
CA GLU A 771 -12.45 24.88 15.45
C GLU A 771 -11.05 25.31 15.95
N GLY A 772 -10.11 25.55 15.02
CA GLY A 772 -8.75 26.02 15.31
C GLY A 772 -7.76 24.91 15.70
N LEU A 773 -8.10 23.64 15.47
CA LEU A 773 -7.24 22.50 15.78
C LEU A 773 -6.30 22.18 14.61
N ARG A 774 -5.08 21.76 14.92
CA ARG A 774 -4.12 21.24 13.94
C ARG A 774 -4.44 19.78 13.65
N VAL A 775 -4.75 19.47 12.39
CA VAL A 775 -5.15 18.11 12.00
C VAL A 775 -4.02 17.38 11.27
N LEU A 776 -3.69 16.19 11.76
CA LEU A 776 -2.70 15.29 11.20
C LEU A 776 -3.42 14.14 10.49
N VAL A 777 -2.97 13.88 9.26
CA VAL A 777 -3.44 12.76 8.43
C VAL A 777 -2.23 12.09 7.80
N HIS A 778 -2.35 10.80 7.55
CA HIS A 778 -1.30 10.03 6.90
C HIS A 778 -0.92 10.57 5.51
N SER A 779 0.35 10.39 5.15
CA SER A 779 0.99 10.89 3.94
C SER A 779 2.14 9.99 3.47
N GLN A 780 2.77 9.23 4.38
CA GLN A 780 3.87 8.32 4.04
C GLN A 780 3.43 6.84 4.04
N VAL A 781 2.59 6.43 4.99
CA VAL A 781 1.94 5.12 5.01
C VAL A 781 0.43 5.24 4.81
N PRO A 782 -0.30 4.17 4.47
CA PRO A 782 -1.75 4.21 4.45
C PRO A 782 -2.35 4.41 5.85
N CYS A 783 -3.54 5.03 5.93
CA CYS A 783 -4.32 5.09 7.18
C CYS A 783 -5.00 3.77 7.55
N ASN A 784 -4.99 2.79 6.64
CA ASN A 784 -5.48 1.44 6.88
C ASN A 784 -4.37 0.55 7.47
N ASP A 785 -4.68 -0.73 7.66
CA ASP A 785 -3.79 -1.72 8.28
C ASP A 785 -2.37 -1.82 7.68
N GLY A 786 -2.18 -1.40 6.42
CA GLY A 786 -0.86 -1.29 5.82
C GLY A 786 0.05 -0.21 6.44
N GLY A 787 -0.45 0.57 7.40
CA GLY A 787 0.32 1.52 8.22
C GLY A 787 0.59 1.04 9.65
N ILE A 788 -0.06 -0.03 10.13
CA ILE A 788 -0.01 -0.47 11.54
C ILE A 788 1.41 -0.78 12.00
N SER A 789 2.23 -1.41 11.15
CA SER A 789 3.59 -1.80 11.53
C SER A 789 4.49 -0.60 11.86
N LEU A 790 4.25 0.57 11.25
CA LEU A 790 4.97 1.80 11.59
C LEU A 790 4.59 2.27 13.00
N GLY A 791 3.30 2.25 13.32
CA GLY A 791 2.81 2.58 14.65
C GLY A 791 3.35 1.63 15.72
N GLN A 792 3.37 0.33 15.45
CA GLN A 792 3.91 -0.68 16.37
C GLN A 792 5.37 -0.40 16.75
N VAL A 793 6.25 -0.12 15.77
CA VAL A 793 7.66 0.18 16.08
C VAL A 793 7.82 1.51 16.80
N ALA A 794 7.01 2.52 16.46
CA ALA A 794 7.03 3.82 17.14
C ALA A 794 6.59 3.71 18.60
N VAL A 795 5.56 2.91 18.89
CA VAL A 795 5.11 2.63 20.27
C VAL A 795 6.17 1.88 21.05
N ALA A 796 6.80 0.86 20.45
CA ALA A 796 7.85 0.10 21.11
C ALA A 796 9.05 1.00 21.45
N ALA A 797 9.53 1.81 20.49
CA ALA A 797 10.61 2.77 20.73
C ALA A 797 10.26 3.78 21.82
N ALA A 798 9.04 4.33 21.81
CA ALA A 798 8.58 5.27 22.82
C ALA A 798 8.50 4.65 24.23
N ARG A 799 8.26 3.34 24.36
CA ARG A 799 8.21 2.66 25.66
C ARG A 799 9.59 2.30 26.20
N GLU A 800 10.62 2.31 25.37
CA GLU A 800 12.02 2.14 25.80
C GLU A 800 12.65 3.45 26.30
N ASP A 801 12.10 4.60 25.90
CA ASP A 801 12.58 5.91 26.33
C ASP A 801 12.14 6.22 27.77
N PRO A 802 13.06 6.32 28.75
CA PRO A 802 12.71 6.60 30.14
C PRO A 802 12.10 7.99 30.37
N ASP A 803 12.31 8.93 29.44
CA ASP A 803 11.74 10.28 29.51
C ASP A 803 10.34 10.37 28.88
N ALA A 804 9.92 9.35 28.14
CA ALA A 804 8.56 9.22 27.63
C ALA A 804 7.59 8.91 28.78
N HIS A 805 7.03 9.96 29.37
CA HIS A 805 6.14 9.86 30.53
C HIS A 805 4.94 8.94 30.24
N PRO A 806 4.68 7.89 31.05
CA PRO A 806 3.51 7.03 30.89
C PRO A 806 2.25 7.70 31.48
N GLY A 807 1.83 8.83 30.91
CA GLY A 807 0.50 9.37 31.15
C GLY A 807 -0.52 8.59 30.33
N GLY A 808 -1.23 7.62 30.93
CA GLY A 808 -2.28 6.85 30.24
C GLY A 808 -2.12 5.33 30.41
N ARG A 809 -2.95 4.54 29.70
CA ARG A 809 -2.83 3.07 29.75
C ARG A 809 -1.66 2.60 28.92
N VAL A 810 -0.84 1.73 29.52
CA VAL A 810 0.16 0.91 28.85
C VAL A 810 -0.34 -0.53 28.91
N ILE A 811 -0.31 -1.25 27.79
CA ILE A 811 -0.62 -2.69 27.80
C ILE A 811 0.63 -3.40 28.30
N ALA A 812 0.54 -4.04 29.47
CA ALA A 812 1.60 -4.89 29.98
C ALA A 812 1.77 -6.08 29.01
N GLY A 813 3.00 -6.33 28.54
CA GLY A 813 3.29 -7.46 27.68
C GLY A 813 3.01 -8.77 28.41
N SER A 814 1.97 -9.48 28.01
CA SER A 814 1.80 -10.89 28.37
C SER A 814 2.55 -11.74 27.34
N ARG A 815 3.49 -12.55 27.82
CA ARG A 815 3.81 -13.81 27.14
C ARG A 815 2.65 -14.77 27.26
#